data_AF-A0A101S8P5-F1
#
_entry.id   AF-A0A101S8P5-F1
#
_cell.length_a   1.000
_cell.length_b   1.000
_cell.length_c   1.000
_cell.angle_alpha   90.00
_cell.angle_beta   90.00
_cell.angle_gamma   90.00
#
_symmetry.space_group_name_H-M   'P 1'
#
loop_
_entity.id
_entity.type
_entity.pdbx_description
1 polymer ?
#
loop_
_entity_poly.entity_id
_entity_poly.type
_entity_poly.pdbx_seq_one_letter_code
_entity_poly.pdbx_strand_id
1 'polypeptide(L)'
;MTVGSQGAAVALPEAPAPADRGFTSSFEAGEPAPDWTSSVDGDRASGVDGGYSTGIPGNVTDQVTDVRASAENTGGGEVKENLVDGEPGTKWLAFESTGWAELDLAKPLKVVTYALTSANDFAERDPRDWTLKGSTDGKDWKILDTRSGESFDERFRTKSYDIADPAEYQHFRLEITKNNGASGILQLADVQLSTGGGEGPVPPDMLSLVDRGPSGSPTAKAGAGFTGKRALRYAGRHIADGRAYSSNKVFDVDVAVDPLTRLSYRIFPSMADGDRDYDATNVSVDLAFTDGTFLSDLGARDQHGFALSPQGQGAAKVLYVNQWNNVVSRIGTVAAGKTVDRILVAYDSPSGPAKFRGWLDDVTLERAAPEKPKAHLSDYALTTRGTNSSGGFSRGNDFPATAVPHGFNFWTPVTNASSLSWLYDYARANNADNLPTVQAFSASHEPSPWMGDRQTFQVMPSAASGTPDTGREARELAFRHENETARPYYYGVRFENGLKAEMTPTDHAAALRFTYPGDDASVLFDNVTDQAGLTLDKDAGVITGYSDVKSGLSTGATRLFVYGVFDKPVKDGSAAGVKGYLRFDAGADRTVTLRLATSLISLDQAKDNLRQEIPDGTSFETVRDRAQRQWDRLLGKVEVEGATQDQLTTLYSSLYRLYLYPNSGFEKVGSTYQYASPFSPMPGPDTPTHTGAKIVDGKVYVNNGFWDTYRTTWPAYSLLTPSQAGEMVDGFVQQYKDGGWTSRWSSPGYADLMTGTSSDVAFADAYVKGVGFDAKSAYDAALKNATVVPPSSGVGRKGMETSPFLGYTSTDTHEGLSWALEGYLNDYGIARMGQALYAKTGEKRYKEESEYFLNRARDYVNLFDSKAGFFQGRDADGKWRVESSSYDPRVWGYDYTETNGWGYAFTAPQDSRGLANLYGGRSGLAEKLDEYFATHETASPDFVGSYSGVIHEMTEARDVRMGMYGHSNQVAHHVNYMYDAAGQPWKTQHNVREVLSRLYVGSEIGQGYHGDEDNGEQSAWYLFSALGFYPLVMGSGEYAVGSPLFTKATVHLENGRDLVVRAPENSARNVYVQGLKVNGHTWKSTSLPHSLLARGGVLDFDMGPRPSKWGTGKNAAPVSITQDDEVPTPRADVLVGDGALFDNTSATDAAVTSVDLPVSQQVKGVQYTVTSASDHTKAPSGWTLQGSDDGTRWKTLDRRSAESFAWDRQTRAFTVRSPGTYGKYRLVLDGEAVVAEVELLA
;
A
#
# COMPACT_ATOMS: atom_id res chain seq x y z
N MET A 1 8.13 -97.96 17.44
CA MET A 1 7.05 -97.24 16.76
C MET A 1 6.85 -95.93 17.50
N THR A 2 7.68 -94.92 17.19
CA THR A 2 7.47 -93.84 16.19
C THR A 2 6.55 -92.74 16.71
N VAL A 3 7.23 -91.75 17.30
CA VAL A 3 6.77 -90.40 17.68
C VAL A 3 6.54 -89.59 16.41
N GLY A 4 5.36 -88.98 16.26
CA GLY A 4 5.02 -88.10 15.15
C GLY A 4 5.33 -86.63 15.48
N SER A 5 6.09 -85.98 14.59
CA SER A 5 6.55 -84.60 14.66
C SER A 5 5.44 -83.55 14.52
N GLN A 6 5.48 -82.50 15.33
CA GLN A 6 4.72 -81.26 15.13
C GLN A 6 5.27 -80.51 13.91
N GLY A 7 4.41 -80.24 12.93
CA GLY A 7 4.71 -79.35 11.81
C GLY A 7 4.60 -77.89 12.23
N ALA A 8 5.63 -77.11 11.94
CA ALA A 8 5.62 -75.66 12.06
C ALA A 8 4.70 -75.05 11.00
N ALA A 9 3.72 -74.24 11.43
CA ALA A 9 2.95 -73.39 10.54
C ALA A 9 3.85 -72.25 10.05
N VAL A 10 4.10 -72.21 8.74
CA VAL A 10 4.77 -71.10 8.07
C VAL A 10 3.77 -69.94 8.02
N ALA A 11 4.04 -68.86 8.77
CA ALA A 11 3.32 -67.61 8.62
C ALA A 11 3.56 -67.07 7.21
N LEU A 12 2.49 -66.84 6.46
CA LEU A 12 2.55 -66.09 5.21
C LEU A 12 3.01 -64.66 5.54
N PRO A 13 3.90 -64.06 4.73
CA PRO A 13 4.23 -62.64 4.90
C PRO A 13 2.95 -61.83 4.80
N GLU A 14 2.74 -60.99 5.82
CA GLU A 14 1.68 -60.00 5.86
C GLU A 14 1.77 -59.16 4.58
N ALA A 15 0.64 -59.03 3.86
CA ALA A 15 0.61 -58.15 2.69
C ALA A 15 0.98 -56.73 3.17
N PRO A 16 1.85 -56.00 2.45
CA PRO A 16 2.19 -54.64 2.83
C PRO A 16 0.91 -53.82 2.97
N ALA A 17 0.86 -52.98 4.02
CA ALA A 17 -0.25 -52.07 4.22
C ALA A 17 -0.47 -51.24 2.94
N PRO A 18 -1.72 -50.98 2.54
CA PRO A 18 -1.97 -50.11 1.39
C PRO A 18 -1.45 -48.72 1.71
N ALA A 19 -0.66 -48.15 0.79
CA ALA A 19 -0.15 -46.79 0.89
C ALA A 19 -1.27 -45.80 1.21
N ASP A 20 -1.01 -44.91 2.16
CA ASP A 20 -1.89 -43.81 2.53
C ASP A 20 -2.10 -42.87 1.36
N ARG A 21 -3.21 -42.12 1.41
CA ARG A 21 -3.59 -41.18 0.35
C ARG A 21 -3.41 -39.72 0.72
N GLY A 22 -2.86 -39.45 1.90
CA GLY A 22 -2.52 -38.10 2.32
C GLY A 22 -1.68 -38.09 3.58
N PHE A 23 -1.13 -36.91 3.86
CA PHE A 23 -0.30 -36.61 5.01
C PHE A 23 -0.51 -35.14 5.38
N THR A 24 -0.52 -34.82 6.67
CA THR A 24 -0.54 -33.43 7.16
C THR A 24 0.25 -33.35 8.46
N SER A 25 1.04 -32.27 8.62
CA SER A 25 1.66 -31.91 9.89
C SER A 25 1.94 -30.41 9.93
N SER A 26 1.51 -29.77 11.01
CA SER A 26 1.86 -28.42 11.45
C SER A 26 2.76 -28.48 12.69
N PHE A 27 3.39 -29.63 12.92
CA PHE A 27 4.32 -29.89 14.02
C PHE A 27 3.72 -29.71 15.43
N GLU A 28 2.40 -29.71 15.54
CA GLU A 28 1.68 -29.59 16.80
C GLU A 28 1.64 -30.90 17.58
N ALA A 29 1.37 -30.78 18.88
CA ALA A 29 1.19 -31.96 19.73
C ALA A 29 -0.06 -32.75 19.33
N GLY A 30 0.12 -34.02 18.97
CA GLY A 30 -0.98 -34.91 18.52
C GLY A 30 -1.04 -35.11 17.00
N GLU A 31 -0.23 -34.37 16.25
CA GLU A 31 0.01 -34.58 14.82
C GLU A 31 1.26 -35.46 14.60
N PRO A 32 1.52 -35.96 13.38
CA PRO A 32 2.77 -36.63 13.06
C PRO A 32 3.98 -35.76 13.42
N ALA A 33 4.84 -36.26 14.31
CA ALA A 33 6.11 -35.63 14.67
C ALA A 33 7.20 -36.05 13.66
N PRO A 34 8.23 -35.22 13.42
CA PRO A 34 9.33 -35.59 12.53
C PRO A 34 10.00 -36.89 12.98
N ASP A 35 10.16 -37.83 12.06
CA ASP A 35 10.94 -39.06 12.27
C ASP A 35 12.44 -38.76 12.38
N TRP A 36 12.86 -37.67 11.74
CA TRP A 36 14.24 -37.24 11.63
C TRP A 36 14.39 -35.76 11.97
N THR A 37 15.49 -35.43 12.64
CA THR A 37 15.91 -34.05 12.92
C THR A 37 17.37 -33.88 12.56
N SER A 38 17.72 -32.77 11.91
CA SER A 38 19.09 -32.39 11.52
C SER A 38 19.84 -33.54 10.84
N SER A 39 19.15 -34.24 9.93
CA SER A 39 19.64 -35.47 9.30
C SER A 39 19.55 -35.37 7.78
N VAL A 40 20.70 -35.44 7.09
CA VAL A 40 20.78 -35.43 5.63
C VAL A 40 20.18 -36.71 5.03
N ASP A 41 19.51 -36.57 3.89
CA ASP A 41 19.05 -37.68 3.06
C ASP A 41 20.19 -38.23 2.20
N GLY A 42 20.84 -39.30 2.65
CA GLY A 42 21.94 -39.94 1.93
C GLY A 42 23.19 -39.04 1.85
N ASP A 43 23.73 -38.86 0.65
CA ASP A 43 24.88 -38.01 0.33
C ASP A 43 24.48 -36.63 -0.24
N ARG A 44 23.22 -36.21 -0.04
CA ARG A 44 22.65 -34.96 -0.58
C ARG A 44 23.02 -33.72 0.24
N ALA A 45 24.29 -33.60 0.63
CA ALA A 45 24.83 -32.39 1.23
C ALA A 45 26.27 -32.13 0.76
N SER A 46 26.57 -30.86 0.46
CA SER A 46 27.90 -30.41 0.10
C SER A 46 28.06 -28.92 0.39
N GLY A 47 29.15 -28.53 1.05
CA GLY A 47 29.44 -27.12 1.32
C GLY A 47 28.49 -26.43 2.30
N VAL A 48 27.71 -27.21 3.06
CA VAL A 48 26.80 -26.74 4.11
C VAL A 48 27.15 -27.39 5.44
N ASP A 49 27.11 -26.64 6.53
CA ASP A 49 27.10 -27.17 7.89
C ASP A 49 25.94 -26.56 8.71
N GLY A 50 25.66 -27.14 9.87
CA GLY A 50 24.63 -26.67 10.80
C GLY A 50 25.12 -25.64 11.81
N GLY A 51 26.21 -24.93 11.51
CA GLY A 51 26.83 -23.91 12.37
C GLY A 51 26.01 -22.64 12.48
N TYR A 52 24.78 -22.76 12.97
CA TYR A 52 23.88 -21.63 13.19
C TYR A 52 23.70 -21.39 14.69
N SER A 53 24.72 -20.79 15.33
CA SER A 53 24.60 -20.16 16.64
C SER A 53 24.25 -18.68 16.44
N THR A 54 23.10 -18.25 16.97
CA THR A 54 22.84 -16.82 17.20
C THR A 54 23.36 -16.48 18.59
N GLY A 55 24.12 -15.39 18.70
CA GLY A 55 24.58 -14.87 19.98
C GLY A 55 25.91 -15.39 20.50
N ILE A 56 26.14 -15.19 21.80
CA ILE A 56 27.41 -15.47 22.49
C ILE A 56 27.70 -16.99 22.57
N PRO A 57 28.96 -17.42 22.65
CA PRO A 57 29.30 -18.84 22.79
C PRO A 57 28.55 -19.50 23.97
N GLY A 58 27.94 -20.66 23.73
CA GLY A 58 27.13 -21.37 24.72
C GLY A 58 25.76 -20.74 24.99
N ASN A 59 25.25 -19.88 24.10
CA ASN A 59 23.93 -19.26 24.19
C ASN A 59 22.84 -20.32 24.40
N VAL A 60 21.95 -20.07 25.36
CA VAL A 60 20.78 -20.89 25.70
C VAL A 60 19.47 -20.11 25.58
N THR A 61 19.44 -19.01 24.83
CA THR A 61 18.22 -18.25 24.58
C THR A 61 17.12 -19.10 23.92
N ASP A 62 17.48 -20.13 23.15
CA ASP A 62 16.55 -21.13 22.61
C ASP A 62 15.84 -21.98 23.69
N GLN A 63 16.38 -21.99 24.92
CA GLN A 63 15.76 -22.63 26.07
C GLN A 63 14.79 -21.69 26.80
N VAL A 64 14.68 -20.42 26.41
CA VAL A 64 13.68 -19.49 26.98
C VAL A 64 12.29 -19.90 26.51
N THR A 65 11.41 -20.11 27.48
CA THR A 65 10.04 -20.60 27.30
C THR A 65 8.98 -19.56 27.59
N ASP A 66 9.32 -18.50 28.32
CA ASP A 66 8.46 -17.36 28.58
C ASP A 66 9.30 -16.12 28.89
N VAL A 67 8.78 -14.94 28.53
CA VAL A 67 9.37 -13.64 28.84
C VAL A 67 8.31 -12.73 29.42
N ARG A 68 8.61 -12.13 30.58
CA ARG A 68 7.74 -11.14 31.22
C ARG A 68 8.51 -9.85 31.41
N ALA A 69 7.86 -8.71 31.27
CA ALA A 69 8.49 -7.41 31.47
C ALA A 69 7.60 -6.45 32.25
N SER A 70 8.20 -5.40 32.80
CA SER A 70 7.48 -4.37 33.58
C SER A 70 6.52 -3.52 32.76
N ALA A 71 6.82 -3.32 31.48
CA ALA A 71 6.06 -2.54 30.51
C ALA A 71 6.57 -2.89 29.11
N GLU A 72 5.86 -2.51 28.05
CA GLU A 72 6.28 -2.68 26.66
C GLU A 72 5.52 -1.71 25.73
N ASN A 73 6.09 -1.40 24.56
CA ASN A 73 5.44 -0.60 23.51
C ASN A 73 4.88 -1.51 22.42
N THR A 74 3.74 -2.15 22.71
CA THR A 74 3.06 -3.06 21.77
C THR A 74 2.63 -2.37 20.48
N GLY A 75 2.26 -1.09 20.54
CA GLY A 75 1.85 -0.29 19.38
C GLY A 75 2.97 -0.11 18.35
N GLY A 76 4.22 -0.05 18.81
CA GLY A 76 5.41 0.02 17.95
C GLY A 76 6.02 -1.34 17.59
N GLY A 77 5.47 -2.46 18.08
CA GLY A 77 6.11 -3.77 17.94
C GLY A 77 7.39 -3.94 18.77
N GLU A 78 7.65 -3.04 19.72
CA GLU A 78 8.86 -3.02 20.54
C GLU A 78 8.60 -3.77 21.87
N VAL A 79 8.33 -5.06 21.74
CA VAL A 79 7.80 -5.93 22.80
C VAL A 79 8.87 -6.71 23.54
N LYS A 80 8.52 -7.27 24.70
CA LYS A 80 9.45 -8.04 25.55
C LYS A 80 10.05 -9.27 24.86
N GLU A 81 9.34 -9.86 23.90
CA GLU A 81 9.81 -11.02 23.13
C GLU A 81 11.05 -10.69 22.28
N ASN A 82 11.22 -9.42 21.89
CA ASN A 82 12.40 -8.95 21.17
C ASN A 82 13.69 -9.13 22.01
N LEU A 83 13.59 -9.17 23.35
CA LEU A 83 14.74 -9.40 24.23
C LEU A 83 15.40 -10.77 24.08
N VAL A 84 14.79 -11.71 23.35
CA VAL A 84 15.29 -13.09 23.23
C VAL A 84 15.18 -13.62 21.81
N ASP A 85 14.94 -12.75 20.83
CA ASP A 85 14.77 -13.17 19.45
C ASP A 85 16.11 -13.40 18.72
N GLY A 86 17.22 -12.96 19.33
CA GLY A 86 18.57 -13.04 18.78
C GLY A 86 18.86 -12.01 17.69
N GLU A 87 17.97 -11.03 17.50
CA GLU A 87 18.03 -10.01 16.46
C GLU A 87 18.35 -8.64 17.06
N PRO A 88 19.58 -8.12 16.87
CA PRO A 88 19.92 -6.78 17.33
C PRO A 88 19.02 -5.67 16.77
N GLY A 89 18.39 -5.94 15.63
CA GLY A 89 17.53 -5.02 14.88
C GLY A 89 16.18 -4.71 15.52
N THR A 90 15.66 -5.63 16.34
CA THR A 90 14.43 -5.43 17.10
C THR A 90 14.78 -4.88 18.50
N LYS A 91 13.78 -4.43 19.25
CA LYS A 91 14.00 -3.99 20.64
C LYS A 91 12.78 -4.11 21.51
N TRP A 92 12.99 -4.32 22.79
CA TRP A 92 12.01 -4.00 23.82
C TRP A 92 12.12 -2.53 24.19
N LEU A 93 10.97 -1.85 24.27
CA LEU A 93 10.90 -0.46 24.70
C LEU A 93 9.84 -0.28 25.79
N ALA A 94 10.19 0.45 26.83
CA ALA A 94 9.29 0.87 27.89
C ALA A 94 9.32 2.40 28.01
N PHE A 95 8.16 3.03 28.11
CA PHE A 95 8.03 4.48 28.38
C PHE A 95 8.25 4.81 29.86
N GLU A 96 9.35 4.29 30.41
CA GLU A 96 9.84 4.52 31.78
C GLU A 96 11.37 4.55 31.76
N SER A 97 12.03 5.27 32.68
CA SER A 97 13.52 5.31 32.73
C SER A 97 14.16 4.05 33.32
N THR A 98 13.37 3.15 33.88
CA THR A 98 13.77 1.89 34.52
C THR A 98 12.79 0.79 34.15
N GLY A 99 13.18 -0.47 34.33
CA GLY A 99 12.32 -1.59 33.97
C GLY A 99 12.92 -2.92 34.39
N TRP A 100 12.15 -3.99 34.27
CA TRP A 100 12.65 -5.35 34.48
C TRP A 100 12.14 -6.29 33.40
N ALA A 101 12.93 -7.34 33.13
CA ALA A 101 12.58 -8.46 32.28
C ALA A 101 12.89 -9.78 33.01
N GLU A 102 11.97 -10.73 32.97
CA GLU A 102 12.08 -12.07 33.53
C GLU A 102 12.05 -13.09 32.41
N LEU A 103 12.97 -14.05 32.46
CA LEU A 103 13.19 -15.11 31.48
C LEU A 103 13.02 -16.47 32.16
N ASP A 104 12.08 -17.27 31.67
CA ASP A 104 11.84 -18.63 32.18
C ASP A 104 12.42 -19.66 31.23
N LEU A 105 13.35 -20.50 31.71
CA LEU A 105 13.98 -21.55 30.91
C LEU A 105 13.18 -22.87 30.97
N ALA A 106 13.29 -23.67 29.91
CA ALA A 106 12.64 -24.98 29.78
C ALA A 106 13.07 -25.97 30.88
N LYS A 107 14.27 -25.78 31.42
CA LYS A 107 14.85 -26.55 32.53
C LYS A 107 15.85 -25.68 33.29
N PRO A 108 16.17 -26.00 34.55
CA PRO A 108 17.25 -25.32 35.26
C PRO A 108 18.58 -25.43 34.50
N LEU A 109 19.28 -24.32 34.31
CA LEU A 109 20.57 -24.26 33.62
C LEU A 109 21.57 -23.44 34.44
N LYS A 110 22.84 -23.86 34.42
CA LYS A 110 23.95 -23.14 35.04
C LYS A 110 24.45 -22.07 34.08
N VAL A 111 23.85 -20.89 34.12
CA VAL A 111 24.29 -19.74 33.34
C VAL A 111 25.56 -19.15 33.97
N VAL A 112 26.62 -19.00 33.18
CA VAL A 112 27.92 -18.47 33.60
C VAL A 112 28.26 -17.13 32.98
N THR A 113 27.63 -16.78 31.86
CA THR A 113 27.79 -15.50 31.16
C THR A 113 26.42 -15.04 30.68
N TYR A 114 26.19 -13.73 30.67
CA TYR A 114 25.05 -13.13 29.97
C TYR A 114 25.54 -12.00 29.07
N ALA A 115 24.74 -11.60 28.09
CA ALA A 115 25.04 -10.45 27.26
C ALA A 115 23.81 -9.58 27.04
N LEU A 116 24.04 -8.28 26.89
CA LEU A 116 23.04 -7.27 26.54
C LEU A 116 23.43 -6.63 25.22
N THR A 117 22.45 -6.38 24.35
CA THR A 117 22.67 -5.72 23.05
C THR A 117 21.98 -4.35 23.01
N SER A 118 22.69 -3.29 22.61
CA SER A 118 22.06 -1.97 22.40
C SER A 118 21.09 -2.00 21.22
N ALA A 119 19.96 -1.30 21.35
CA ALA A 119 18.95 -1.15 20.29
C ALA A 119 19.41 -0.35 19.05
N ASN A 120 18.50 0.15 18.22
CA ASN A 120 18.81 0.77 16.93
C ASN A 120 18.96 2.30 16.91
N ASP A 121 18.35 3.05 17.84
CA ASP A 121 18.14 4.51 17.68
C ASP A 121 18.92 5.40 18.69
N PHE A 122 18.52 5.48 19.97
CA PHE A 122 19.03 6.50 20.92
C PHE A 122 19.86 5.93 22.07
N ALA A 123 21.13 6.33 22.16
CA ALA A 123 22.09 5.83 23.15
C ALA A 123 21.72 6.16 24.60
N GLU A 124 20.98 7.24 24.82
CA GLU A 124 20.55 7.70 26.14
C GLU A 124 19.47 6.79 26.75
N ARG A 125 18.80 5.98 25.92
CA ARG A 125 17.72 5.08 26.33
C ARG A 125 18.22 3.71 26.76
N ASP A 126 19.46 3.35 26.42
CA ASP A 126 20.02 2.03 26.72
C ASP A 126 20.29 1.86 28.23
N PRO A 127 20.41 0.62 28.75
CA PRO A 127 20.69 0.37 30.16
C PRO A 127 22.09 0.86 30.56
N ARG A 128 22.20 1.46 31.74
CA ARG A 128 23.46 1.94 32.34
C ARG A 128 23.80 1.22 33.63
N ASP A 129 22.80 1.02 34.49
CA ASP A 129 22.92 0.31 35.76
C ASP A 129 21.84 -0.78 35.85
N TRP A 130 22.20 -2.00 36.24
CA TRP A 130 21.26 -3.12 36.37
C TRP A 130 21.73 -4.18 37.35
N THR A 131 20.81 -5.07 37.73
CA THR A 131 21.07 -6.28 38.52
C THR A 131 20.50 -7.49 37.77
N LEU A 132 21.30 -8.54 37.62
CA LEU A 132 20.83 -9.84 37.16
C LEU A 132 20.57 -10.76 38.36
N LYS A 133 19.41 -11.40 38.40
CA LYS A 133 18.99 -12.32 39.46
C LYS A 133 18.60 -13.68 38.90
N GLY A 134 18.73 -14.74 39.71
CA GLY A 134 18.28 -16.09 39.40
C GLY A 134 17.35 -16.64 40.49
N SER A 135 16.37 -17.45 40.10
CA SER A 135 15.42 -18.10 41.00
C SER A 135 15.11 -19.53 40.53
N THR A 136 14.84 -20.42 41.50
CA THR A 136 14.42 -21.80 41.26
C THR A 136 12.90 -21.96 41.21
N ASP A 137 12.14 -20.97 41.69
CA ASP A 137 10.68 -21.05 41.83
C ASP A 137 9.93 -19.79 41.33
N GLY A 138 10.66 -18.80 40.82
CA GLY A 138 10.15 -17.53 40.33
C GLY A 138 9.72 -16.56 41.44
N LYS A 139 9.92 -16.91 42.71
CA LYS A 139 9.51 -16.11 43.88
C LYS A 139 10.70 -15.66 44.70
N ASP A 140 11.61 -16.57 45.00
CA ASP A 140 12.82 -16.28 45.77
C ASP A 140 14.00 -16.02 44.83
N TRP A 141 14.41 -14.75 44.75
CA TRP A 141 15.43 -14.27 43.80
C TRP A 141 16.78 -14.04 44.47
N LYS A 142 17.84 -14.67 43.94
CA LYS A 142 19.24 -14.42 44.33
C LYS A 142 19.93 -13.52 43.32
N ILE A 143 20.64 -12.49 43.79
CA ILE A 143 21.48 -11.65 42.93
C ILE A 143 22.67 -12.47 42.41
N LEU A 144 22.86 -12.45 41.10
CA LEU A 144 23.95 -13.12 40.39
C LEU A 144 25.02 -12.12 39.93
N ASP A 145 24.60 -10.93 39.52
CA ASP A 145 25.51 -9.85 39.09
C ASP A 145 24.88 -8.47 39.29
N THR A 146 25.72 -7.45 39.49
CA THR A 146 25.32 -6.04 39.57
C THR A 146 26.31 -5.21 38.74
N ARG A 147 25.79 -4.43 37.80
CA ARG A 147 26.57 -3.52 36.94
C ARG A 147 26.15 -2.08 37.16
N SER A 148 27.11 -1.18 37.01
CA SER A 148 26.87 0.26 37.12
C SER A 148 27.86 1.04 36.26
N GLY A 149 27.38 2.12 35.64
CA GLY A 149 28.18 3.00 34.79
C GLY A 149 28.53 2.42 33.42
N GLU A 150 27.76 1.43 32.94
CA GLU A 150 27.96 0.84 31.62
C GLU A 150 27.47 1.78 30.51
N SER A 151 28.04 1.64 29.31
CA SER A 151 27.66 2.39 28.11
C SER A 151 27.78 1.50 26.87
N PHE A 152 27.00 1.80 25.82
CA PHE A 152 27.13 1.16 24.53
C PHE A 152 27.60 2.20 23.51
N ASP A 153 28.87 2.12 23.12
CA ASP A 153 29.48 3.18 22.30
C ASP A 153 29.05 3.13 20.83
N GLU A 154 28.36 2.06 20.41
CA GLU A 154 27.81 1.83 19.07
C GLU A 154 26.40 1.23 19.20
N ARG A 155 25.55 1.40 18.17
CA ARG A 155 24.24 0.72 18.08
C ARG A 155 24.44 -0.76 17.73
N PHE A 156 23.48 -1.61 18.08
CA PHE A 156 23.53 -3.06 17.83
C PHE A 156 24.69 -3.78 18.51
N ARG A 157 25.34 -3.14 19.49
CA ARG A 157 26.54 -3.65 20.13
C ARG A 157 26.16 -4.59 21.26
N THR A 158 26.54 -5.86 21.12
CA THR A 158 26.45 -6.85 22.21
C THR A 158 27.65 -6.72 23.15
N LYS A 159 27.38 -6.62 24.46
CA LYS A 159 28.39 -6.70 25.52
C LYS A 159 28.12 -7.89 26.43
N SER A 160 29.14 -8.69 26.68
CA SER A 160 29.06 -9.90 27.52
C SER A 160 29.65 -9.66 28.92
N TYR A 161 29.05 -10.33 29.90
CA TYR A 161 29.33 -10.17 31.31
C TYR A 161 29.38 -11.55 31.99
N ASP A 162 30.52 -11.90 32.57
CA ASP A 162 30.68 -13.14 33.32
C ASP A 162 30.06 -13.03 34.72
N ILE A 163 29.39 -14.09 35.15
CA ILE A 163 28.79 -14.24 36.47
C ILE A 163 29.83 -14.87 37.41
N ALA A 164 30.14 -14.19 38.51
CA ALA A 164 31.20 -14.63 39.43
C ALA A 164 30.89 -15.96 40.14
N ASP A 165 29.65 -16.14 40.59
CA ASP A 165 29.18 -17.32 41.33
C ASP A 165 27.98 -18.00 40.63
N PRO A 166 28.20 -18.64 39.48
CA PRO A 166 27.11 -19.21 38.68
C PRO A 166 26.50 -20.43 39.37
N ALA A 167 25.17 -20.51 39.37
CA ALA A 167 24.40 -21.64 39.88
C ALA A 167 23.26 -21.99 38.92
N GLU A 168 22.64 -23.16 39.11
CA GLU A 168 21.52 -23.60 38.30
C GLU A 168 20.24 -22.89 38.72
N TYR A 169 19.65 -22.16 37.77
CA TYR A 169 18.36 -21.49 37.93
C TYR A 169 17.48 -21.77 36.72
N GLN A 170 16.17 -21.77 36.95
CA GLN A 170 15.19 -21.87 35.87
C GLN A 170 14.65 -20.50 35.49
N HIS A 171 14.63 -19.55 36.42
CA HIS A 171 14.11 -18.21 36.22
C HIS A 171 15.24 -17.20 36.34
N PHE A 172 15.34 -16.27 35.41
CA PHE A 172 16.31 -15.16 35.44
C PHE A 172 15.57 -13.83 35.39
N ARG A 173 16.08 -12.81 36.08
CA ARG A 173 15.50 -11.45 36.06
C ARG A 173 16.59 -10.42 35.86
N LEU A 174 16.48 -9.65 34.78
CA LEU A 174 17.25 -8.45 34.55
C LEU A 174 16.45 -7.26 35.10
N GLU A 175 16.99 -6.56 36.09
CA GLU A 175 16.38 -5.37 36.68
C GLU A 175 17.24 -4.15 36.39
N ILE A 176 16.80 -3.33 35.44
CA ILE A 176 17.48 -2.12 35.00
C ILE A 176 17.07 -0.97 35.92
N THR A 177 18.04 -0.50 36.69
CA THR A 177 17.83 0.52 37.72
C THR A 177 18.15 1.92 37.22
N LYS A 178 18.83 2.04 36.08
CA LYS A 178 19.13 3.32 35.43
C LYS A 178 19.40 3.13 33.94
N ASN A 179 18.82 3.99 33.11
CA ASN A 179 19.19 4.14 31.70
C ASN A 179 20.36 5.13 31.52
N ASN A 180 20.80 5.33 30.28
CA ASN A 180 21.94 6.16 29.94
C ASN A 180 21.62 7.66 29.74
N GLY A 181 20.54 8.17 30.35
CA GLY A 181 20.26 9.61 30.45
C GLY A 181 18.92 10.08 29.86
N ALA A 182 18.13 9.19 29.25
CA ALA A 182 16.82 9.56 28.71
C ALA A 182 15.76 9.73 29.82
N SER A 183 14.87 10.71 29.68
CA SER A 183 13.75 10.92 30.62
C SER A 183 12.54 10.08 30.19
N GLY A 184 12.11 9.16 31.06
CA GLY A 184 10.88 8.40 30.88
C GLY A 184 10.89 7.38 29.74
N ILE A 185 12.05 6.87 29.33
CA ILE A 185 12.12 5.85 28.28
C ILE A 185 13.36 4.95 28.43
N LEU A 186 13.18 3.65 28.22
CA LEU A 186 14.19 2.60 28.32
C LEU A 186 14.06 1.70 27.10
N GLN A 187 15.18 1.24 26.57
CA GLN A 187 15.19 0.25 25.51
C GLN A 187 16.33 -0.75 25.65
N LEU A 188 16.17 -1.92 25.05
CA LEU A 188 17.20 -2.94 24.93
C LEU A 188 16.87 -3.86 23.75
N ALA A 189 17.87 -4.21 22.93
CA ALA A 189 17.64 -5.12 21.81
C ALA A 189 17.47 -6.55 22.31
N ASP A 190 18.47 -7.09 23.01
CA ASP A 190 18.57 -8.52 23.30
C ASP A 190 19.21 -8.78 24.67
N VAL A 191 18.82 -9.89 25.29
CA VAL A 191 19.34 -10.50 26.52
C VAL A 191 19.68 -11.96 26.22
N GLN A 192 20.97 -12.27 26.21
CA GLN A 192 21.45 -13.63 25.96
C GLN A 192 21.98 -14.23 27.24
N LEU A 193 21.62 -15.48 27.52
CA LEU A 193 22.14 -16.27 28.64
C LEU A 193 23.04 -17.37 28.08
N SER A 194 24.17 -17.66 28.72
CA SER A 194 25.11 -18.69 28.27
C SER A 194 25.59 -19.59 29.40
N THR A 195 25.69 -20.89 29.13
CA THR A 195 26.31 -21.88 30.03
C THR A 195 27.83 -21.92 29.92
N GLY A 196 28.42 -21.10 29.04
CA GLY A 196 29.85 -21.02 28.77
C GLY A 196 30.38 -22.20 27.93
N GLY A 197 31.61 -22.04 27.43
CA GLY A 197 32.28 -22.99 26.53
C GLY A 197 32.49 -22.42 25.12
N GLY A 198 33.48 -22.94 24.40
CA GLY A 198 33.59 -22.69 22.96
C GLY A 198 32.38 -23.30 22.23
N GLU A 199 32.11 -22.85 21.00
CA GLU A 199 31.14 -23.53 20.13
C GLU A 199 31.43 -25.03 20.20
N GLY A 200 30.44 -25.85 20.59
CA GLY A 200 30.57 -27.30 20.43
C GLY A 200 30.95 -27.62 18.97
N PRO A 201 31.33 -28.88 18.66
CA PRO A 201 31.59 -29.22 17.26
C PRO A 201 30.41 -28.75 16.41
N VAL A 202 30.70 -27.88 15.43
CA VAL A 202 29.68 -27.38 14.51
C VAL A 202 28.94 -28.58 13.95
N PRO A 203 27.60 -28.64 14.06
CA PRO A 203 26.84 -29.74 13.50
C PRO A 203 27.25 -29.91 12.03
N PRO A 204 27.65 -31.12 11.59
CA PRO A 204 28.21 -31.31 10.26
C PRO A 204 27.17 -31.07 9.16
N ASP A 205 25.89 -31.14 9.52
CA ASP A 205 24.74 -31.09 8.63
C ASP A 205 23.83 -29.91 8.95
N MET A 206 23.08 -29.45 7.96
CA MET A 206 22.02 -28.44 8.14
C MET A 206 21.10 -28.82 9.30
N LEU A 207 20.70 -27.85 10.11
CA LEU A 207 19.74 -28.05 11.19
C LEU A 207 18.32 -28.20 10.62
N SER A 208 17.55 -29.15 11.14
CA SER A 208 16.10 -29.26 10.93
C SER A 208 15.43 -29.80 12.19
N LEU A 209 14.72 -28.95 12.93
CA LEU A 209 14.13 -29.34 14.22
C LEU A 209 12.87 -28.54 14.52
N VAL A 210 11.96 -29.12 15.31
CA VAL A 210 10.72 -28.44 15.71
C VAL A 210 11.03 -27.31 16.69
N ASP A 211 10.54 -26.12 16.37
CA ASP A 211 10.72 -24.87 17.07
C ASP A 211 9.35 -24.25 17.40
N ARG A 212 9.32 -23.11 18.07
CA ARG A 212 8.12 -22.30 18.30
C ARG A 212 7.74 -21.44 17.10
N GLY A 213 8.62 -21.29 16.10
CA GLY A 213 8.41 -20.45 14.93
C GLY A 213 9.35 -19.23 14.91
N PRO A 214 9.21 -18.32 13.93
CA PRO A 214 10.02 -17.11 13.85
C PRO A 214 9.85 -16.24 15.09
N SER A 215 10.98 -15.79 15.64
CA SER A 215 11.02 -14.96 16.83
C SER A 215 10.52 -13.53 16.57
N GLY A 216 10.54 -13.06 15.32
CA GLY A 216 9.97 -11.78 14.90
C GLY A 216 9.46 -11.83 13.46
N SER A 217 8.40 -11.06 13.19
CA SER A 217 7.87 -10.79 11.86
C SER A 217 7.13 -9.45 11.87
N PRO A 218 7.24 -8.63 10.82
CA PRO A 218 6.45 -7.41 10.75
C PRO A 218 4.94 -7.68 10.64
N THR A 219 4.51 -8.86 10.19
CA THR A 219 3.09 -9.11 9.86
C THR A 219 2.50 -10.38 10.49
N ALA A 220 3.30 -11.17 11.20
CA ALA A 220 2.87 -12.41 11.86
C ALA A 220 3.16 -12.41 13.36
N LYS A 221 2.49 -13.30 14.10
CA LYS A 221 2.72 -13.48 15.53
C LYS A 221 4.13 -14.02 15.79
N ALA A 222 4.86 -13.36 16.68
CA ALA A 222 6.16 -13.82 17.15
C ALA A 222 6.06 -15.13 17.94
N GLY A 223 7.06 -16.02 17.77
CA GLY A 223 7.18 -17.28 18.50
C GLY A 223 6.03 -18.25 18.25
N ALA A 224 5.43 -18.21 17.06
CA ALA A 224 4.36 -19.09 16.62
C ALA A 224 4.59 -19.61 15.20
N GLY A 225 3.98 -20.75 14.86
CA GLY A 225 3.85 -21.23 13.49
C GLY A 225 2.92 -20.33 12.66
N PHE A 226 2.55 -20.76 11.47
CA PHE A 226 1.56 -20.05 10.66
C PHE A 226 0.14 -20.24 11.22
N THR A 227 -0.30 -21.49 11.43
CA THR A 227 -1.63 -21.80 12.03
C THR A 227 -1.57 -22.18 13.51
N GLY A 228 -0.39 -22.62 13.98
CA GLY A 228 -0.17 -23.17 15.31
C GLY A 228 0.87 -22.42 16.13
N LYS A 229 1.39 -23.08 17.17
CA LYS A 229 2.45 -22.61 18.08
C LYS A 229 3.81 -23.24 17.76
N ARG A 230 3.89 -24.12 16.77
CA ARG A 230 5.10 -24.84 16.36
C ARG A 230 5.34 -24.71 14.86
N ALA A 231 6.60 -24.85 14.48
CA ALA A 231 7.03 -24.95 13.09
C ALA A 231 8.39 -25.66 13.04
N LEU A 232 8.74 -26.26 11.90
CA LEU A 232 10.07 -26.83 11.70
C LEU A 232 11.07 -25.73 11.30
N ARG A 233 12.07 -25.47 12.14
CA ARG A 233 13.18 -24.57 11.78
C ARG A 233 14.19 -25.30 10.92
N TYR A 234 14.59 -24.69 9.80
CA TYR A 234 15.77 -25.07 9.03
C TYR A 234 16.85 -23.99 9.21
N ALA A 235 18.12 -24.37 9.37
CA ALA A 235 19.21 -23.39 9.52
C ALA A 235 20.58 -23.99 9.21
N GLY A 236 21.52 -23.15 8.77
CA GLY A 236 22.90 -23.58 8.52
C GLY A 236 23.79 -22.47 7.99
N ARG A 237 25.02 -22.84 7.65
CA ARG A 237 25.97 -21.99 6.93
C ARG A 237 26.29 -22.62 5.59
N HIS A 238 26.22 -21.81 4.55
CA HIS A 238 26.87 -22.07 3.29
C HIS A 238 28.36 -21.69 3.46
N ILE A 239 29.24 -22.68 3.51
CA ILE A 239 30.68 -22.48 3.79
C ILE A 239 31.55 -22.39 2.53
N ALA A 240 31.05 -22.85 1.39
CA ALA A 240 31.71 -22.73 0.10
C ALA A 240 31.49 -21.35 -0.54
N ASP A 241 32.43 -20.89 -1.36
CA ASP A 241 32.24 -19.70 -2.20
C ASP A 241 31.28 -19.97 -3.40
N GLY A 242 31.21 -21.24 -3.83
CA GLY A 242 30.45 -21.69 -5.00
C GLY A 242 29.05 -22.18 -4.65
N ARG A 243 28.57 -23.21 -5.36
CA ARG A 243 27.30 -23.86 -5.02
C ARG A 243 27.45 -24.71 -3.76
N ALA A 244 26.49 -24.63 -2.86
CA ALA A 244 26.30 -25.57 -1.75
C ALA A 244 24.84 -25.95 -1.60
N TYR A 245 24.61 -27.15 -1.07
CA TYR A 245 23.28 -27.70 -0.90
C TYR A 245 23.22 -28.64 0.29
N SER A 246 22.02 -28.81 0.85
CA SER A 246 21.70 -29.81 1.86
C SER A 246 20.21 -30.16 1.77
N SER A 247 19.90 -31.45 1.68
CA SER A 247 18.54 -31.98 1.76
C SER A 247 18.38 -32.79 3.04
N ASN A 248 17.62 -32.27 4.00
CA ASN A 248 17.32 -32.98 5.23
C ASN A 248 16.02 -33.76 5.09
N LYS A 249 16.03 -35.02 5.52
CA LYS A 249 14.80 -35.81 5.70
C LYS A 249 14.09 -35.40 6.98
N VAL A 250 12.76 -35.35 6.93
CA VAL A 250 11.92 -34.92 8.05
C VAL A 250 10.93 -36.02 8.43
N PHE A 251 10.14 -36.51 7.47
CA PHE A 251 9.15 -37.57 7.68
C PHE A 251 9.41 -38.75 6.76
N ASP A 252 9.27 -39.96 7.30
CA ASP A 252 9.07 -41.18 6.53
C ASP A 252 7.56 -41.35 6.30
N VAL A 253 7.14 -41.47 5.05
CA VAL A 253 5.72 -41.55 4.67
C VAL A 253 5.53 -42.64 3.61
N ASP A 254 4.29 -43.10 3.45
CA ASP A 254 3.90 -44.02 2.38
C ASP A 254 2.68 -43.45 1.66
N VAL A 255 2.86 -42.38 0.89
CA VAL A 255 1.75 -41.65 0.25
C VAL A 255 1.72 -41.88 -1.25
N ALA A 256 0.67 -42.55 -1.74
CA ALA A 256 0.48 -42.76 -3.17
C ALA A 256 0.12 -41.45 -3.89
N VAL A 257 0.81 -41.16 -5.01
CA VAL A 257 0.55 -40.00 -5.85
C VAL A 257 -0.37 -40.38 -7.00
N ASP A 258 -1.51 -39.70 -7.09
CA ASP A 258 -2.43 -39.77 -8.20
C ASP A 258 -2.47 -38.44 -8.98
N PRO A 259 -3.14 -38.36 -10.14
CA PRO A 259 -3.16 -37.13 -10.95
C PRO A 259 -3.71 -35.87 -10.26
N LEU A 260 -4.42 -36.01 -9.13
CA LEU A 260 -5.00 -34.92 -8.33
C LEU A 260 -4.23 -34.66 -7.03
N THR A 261 -3.15 -35.39 -6.77
CA THR A 261 -2.33 -35.14 -5.57
C THR A 261 -1.67 -33.77 -5.65
N ARG A 262 -1.76 -33.04 -4.54
CA ARG A 262 -1.24 -31.70 -4.31
C ARG A 262 -0.33 -31.70 -3.09
N LEU A 263 0.80 -31.02 -3.21
CA LEU A 263 1.65 -30.61 -2.10
C LEU A 263 1.32 -29.15 -1.75
N SER A 264 1.20 -28.83 -0.47
CA SER A 264 1.16 -27.45 0.02
C SER A 264 1.92 -27.31 1.33
N TYR A 265 2.50 -26.13 1.57
CA TYR A 265 3.19 -25.79 2.81
C TYR A 265 3.28 -24.27 3.00
N ARG A 266 3.63 -23.84 4.22
CA ARG A 266 3.96 -22.46 4.59
C ARG A 266 5.45 -22.36 4.87
N ILE A 267 6.11 -21.33 4.33
CA ILE A 267 7.55 -21.15 4.54
C ILE A 267 7.89 -19.71 4.88
N PHE A 268 8.79 -19.55 5.86
CA PHE A 268 9.30 -18.28 6.35
C PHE A 268 10.81 -18.25 6.20
N PRO A 269 11.36 -17.80 5.06
CA PRO A 269 12.77 -17.46 4.96
C PRO A 269 13.08 -16.28 5.87
N SER A 270 14.14 -16.34 6.67
CA SER A 270 14.56 -15.20 7.50
C SER A 270 15.89 -14.63 7.03
N MET A 271 15.93 -13.30 7.03
CA MET A 271 17.09 -12.49 6.68
C MET A 271 17.35 -11.52 7.83
N ALA A 272 18.56 -11.57 8.37
CA ALA A 272 18.95 -10.67 9.46
C ALA A 272 19.09 -9.21 8.96
N ASP A 273 19.01 -8.27 9.88
CA ASP A 273 19.27 -6.87 9.52
C ASP A 273 20.70 -6.65 9.05
N GLY A 274 20.86 -5.79 8.05
CA GLY A 274 22.12 -5.60 7.31
C GLY A 274 22.48 -6.72 6.32
N ASP A 275 21.86 -7.90 6.41
CA ASP A 275 22.03 -8.99 5.43
C ASP A 275 21.19 -8.72 4.17
N ARG A 276 21.77 -8.93 2.99
CA ARG A 276 21.18 -8.56 1.69
C ARG A 276 21.38 -9.64 0.62
N ASP A 277 21.73 -10.86 1.03
CA ASP A 277 22.01 -11.97 0.12
C ASP A 277 20.75 -12.74 -0.32
N TYR A 278 19.67 -12.67 0.48
CA TYR A 278 18.43 -13.43 0.31
C TYR A 278 18.64 -14.95 0.24
N ASP A 279 19.76 -15.47 0.76
CA ASP A 279 20.16 -16.85 0.58
C ASP A 279 19.15 -17.84 1.17
N ALA A 280 18.50 -17.44 2.27
CA ALA A 280 17.44 -18.22 2.92
C ALA A 280 16.22 -18.50 2.02
N THR A 281 16.07 -17.79 0.89
CA THR A 281 14.99 -18.03 -0.10
C THR A 281 15.31 -19.16 -1.08
N ASN A 282 16.55 -19.63 -1.13
CA ASN A 282 16.94 -20.80 -1.92
C ASN A 282 16.56 -22.10 -1.20
N VAL A 283 15.25 -22.28 -0.96
CA VAL A 283 14.68 -23.34 -0.13
C VAL A 283 13.39 -23.89 -0.74
N SER A 284 13.12 -25.18 -0.56
CA SER A 284 11.82 -25.79 -0.89
C SER A 284 11.57 -27.07 -0.09
N VAL A 285 10.32 -27.50 -0.02
CA VAL A 285 10.00 -28.89 0.31
C VAL A 285 10.25 -29.75 -0.94
N ASP A 286 11.00 -30.84 -0.77
CA ASP A 286 11.23 -31.85 -1.81
C ASP A 286 10.67 -33.20 -1.34
N LEU A 287 10.38 -34.09 -2.28
CA LEU A 287 9.81 -35.41 -1.98
C LEU A 287 10.70 -36.49 -2.58
N ALA A 288 11.14 -37.44 -1.76
CA ALA A 288 11.79 -38.64 -2.25
C ALA A 288 10.74 -39.71 -2.56
N PHE A 289 10.86 -40.37 -3.71
CA PHE A 289 9.97 -41.44 -4.13
C PHE A 289 10.62 -42.81 -3.92
N THR A 290 9.80 -43.86 -3.76
CA THR A 290 10.25 -45.24 -3.55
C THR A 290 11.09 -45.82 -4.71
N ASP A 291 11.09 -45.18 -5.88
CA ASP A 291 11.90 -45.54 -7.04
C ASP A 291 13.26 -44.81 -7.10
N GLY A 292 13.59 -44.01 -6.08
CA GLY A 292 14.85 -43.26 -5.96
C GLY A 292 14.87 -41.93 -6.69
N THR A 293 13.75 -41.48 -7.27
CA THR A 293 13.64 -40.14 -7.87
C THR A 293 13.18 -39.09 -6.85
N PHE A 294 13.33 -37.80 -7.20
CA PHE A 294 12.96 -36.67 -6.35
C PHE A 294 12.04 -35.70 -7.08
N LEU A 295 11.12 -35.04 -6.38
CA LEU A 295 10.16 -34.11 -7.00
C LEU A 295 10.85 -32.97 -7.75
N SER A 296 11.94 -32.45 -7.19
CA SER A 296 12.79 -31.41 -7.79
C SER A 296 13.34 -31.80 -9.17
N ASP A 297 13.55 -33.10 -9.45
CA ASP A 297 14.04 -33.62 -10.74
C ASP A 297 12.93 -33.88 -11.76
N LEU A 298 11.66 -33.85 -11.34
CA LEU A 298 10.50 -34.18 -12.20
C LEU A 298 9.90 -32.96 -12.92
N GLY A 299 10.45 -31.76 -12.70
CA GLY A 299 9.97 -30.53 -13.33
C GLY A 299 8.65 -30.00 -12.75
N ALA A 300 8.40 -30.26 -11.46
CA ALA A 300 7.26 -29.70 -10.73
C ALA A 300 7.31 -28.17 -10.73
N ARG A 301 6.12 -27.55 -10.73
CA ARG A 301 5.96 -26.09 -10.65
C ARG A 301 5.03 -25.71 -9.52
N ASP A 302 5.27 -24.56 -8.92
CA ASP A 302 4.35 -23.96 -7.96
C ASP A 302 3.11 -23.36 -8.66
N GLN A 303 2.18 -22.81 -7.87
CA GLN A 303 0.92 -22.24 -8.34
C GLN A 303 1.09 -20.98 -9.20
N HIS A 304 2.25 -20.33 -9.13
CA HIS A 304 2.59 -19.13 -9.91
C HIS A 304 3.38 -19.50 -11.18
N GLY A 305 3.73 -20.78 -11.34
CA GLY A 305 4.38 -21.32 -12.53
C GLY A 305 5.91 -21.36 -12.45
N PHE A 306 6.51 -21.08 -11.30
CA PHE A 306 7.96 -21.18 -11.09
C PHE A 306 8.36 -22.61 -10.75
N ALA A 307 9.64 -22.94 -10.94
CA ALA A 307 10.14 -24.28 -10.64
C ALA A 307 10.11 -24.55 -9.13
N LEU A 308 9.58 -25.71 -8.73
CA LEU A 308 9.54 -26.14 -7.34
C LEU A 308 10.83 -26.90 -6.99
N SER A 309 11.91 -26.14 -6.84
CA SER A 309 13.21 -26.58 -6.33
C SER A 309 13.83 -25.42 -5.55
N PRO A 310 14.84 -25.63 -4.69
CA PRO A 310 15.37 -24.54 -3.87
C PRO A 310 15.94 -23.40 -4.72
N GLN A 311 16.76 -23.71 -5.73
CA GLN A 311 17.25 -22.72 -6.70
C GLN A 311 16.12 -22.09 -7.55
N GLY A 312 15.09 -22.87 -7.88
CA GLY A 312 13.94 -22.39 -8.64
C GLY A 312 13.15 -21.31 -7.88
N GLN A 313 12.93 -21.53 -6.59
CA GLN A 313 12.25 -20.60 -5.70
C GLN A 313 13.10 -19.35 -5.42
N GLY A 314 14.41 -19.51 -5.18
CA GLY A 314 15.34 -18.39 -5.04
C GLY A 314 15.41 -17.51 -6.29
N ALA A 315 15.53 -18.12 -7.47
CA ALA A 315 15.57 -17.41 -8.75
C ALA A 315 14.24 -16.70 -9.09
N ALA A 316 13.11 -17.22 -8.63
CA ALA A 316 11.79 -16.61 -8.84
C ALA A 316 11.58 -15.32 -8.03
N LYS A 317 12.34 -15.11 -6.95
CA LYS A 317 12.19 -13.96 -6.02
C LYS A 317 10.76 -13.77 -5.50
N VAL A 318 10.00 -14.87 -5.42
CA VAL A 318 8.59 -14.88 -5.01
C VAL A 318 8.42 -15.08 -3.51
N LEU A 319 9.41 -15.72 -2.86
CA LEU A 319 9.44 -15.88 -1.41
C LEU A 319 9.96 -14.60 -0.76
N TYR A 320 9.15 -14.01 0.10
CA TYR A 320 9.46 -12.84 0.91
C TYR A 320 10.20 -13.26 2.17
N VAL A 321 11.30 -12.56 2.45
CA VAL A 321 12.04 -12.75 3.70
C VAL A 321 11.27 -12.11 4.86
N ASN A 322 11.45 -12.69 6.04
CA ASN A 322 10.82 -12.27 7.28
C ASN A 322 9.28 -12.29 7.26
N GLN A 323 8.70 -13.04 6.32
CA GLN A 323 7.25 -13.22 6.17
C GLN A 323 6.91 -14.68 5.87
N TRP A 324 5.71 -15.09 6.25
CA TRP A 324 5.17 -16.37 5.81
C TRP A 324 4.77 -16.31 4.34
N ASN A 325 5.08 -17.36 3.60
CA ASN A 325 4.76 -17.53 2.19
C ASN A 325 3.97 -18.81 1.97
N ASN A 326 3.00 -18.79 1.07
CA ASN A 326 2.20 -19.96 0.69
C ASN A 326 2.78 -20.60 -0.58
N VAL A 327 3.13 -21.88 -0.53
CA VAL A 327 3.60 -22.64 -1.69
C VAL A 327 2.70 -23.84 -1.92
N VAL A 328 2.24 -24.00 -3.17
CA VAL A 328 1.31 -25.05 -3.57
C VAL A 328 1.74 -25.61 -4.93
N SER A 329 1.76 -26.94 -5.06
CA SER A 329 2.06 -27.60 -6.33
C SER A 329 1.16 -28.80 -6.58
N ARG A 330 0.62 -28.90 -7.80
CA ARG A 330 -0.13 -30.08 -8.27
C ARG A 330 0.85 -31.15 -8.75
N ILE A 331 1.53 -31.78 -7.80
CA ILE A 331 2.59 -32.77 -8.05
C ILE A 331 2.12 -33.98 -8.86
N GLY A 332 0.83 -34.32 -8.81
CA GLY A 332 0.23 -35.38 -9.63
C GLY A 332 0.45 -35.20 -11.14
N THR A 333 0.69 -33.98 -11.61
CA THR A 333 0.97 -33.70 -13.03
C THR A 333 2.32 -34.23 -13.51
N VAL A 334 3.27 -34.45 -12.60
CA VAL A 334 4.63 -34.93 -12.91
C VAL A 334 5.00 -36.24 -12.20
N ALA A 335 4.26 -36.60 -11.14
CA ALA A 335 4.60 -37.73 -10.26
C ALA A 335 3.49 -38.79 -10.11
N ALA A 336 2.38 -38.71 -10.87
CA ALA A 336 1.31 -39.72 -10.77
C ALA A 336 1.83 -41.15 -11.00
N GLY A 337 1.40 -42.07 -10.13
CA GLY A 337 1.82 -43.48 -10.13
C GLY A 337 3.06 -43.76 -9.28
N LYS A 338 3.72 -42.73 -8.75
CA LYS A 338 4.79 -42.87 -7.75
C LYS A 338 4.22 -42.92 -6.33
N THR A 339 5.04 -43.35 -5.38
CA THR A 339 4.74 -43.31 -3.95
C THR A 339 5.80 -42.47 -3.26
N VAL A 340 5.37 -41.45 -2.52
CA VAL A 340 6.26 -40.64 -1.67
C VAL A 340 6.71 -41.51 -0.52
N ASP A 341 8.03 -41.61 -0.37
CA ASP A 341 8.73 -42.38 0.67
C ASP A 341 9.19 -41.45 1.80
N ARG A 342 9.63 -40.23 1.46
CA ARG A 342 10.07 -39.23 2.45
C ARG A 342 9.71 -37.81 2.04
N ILE A 343 9.43 -36.99 3.05
CA ILE A 343 9.31 -35.53 2.91
C ILE A 343 10.62 -34.89 3.38
N LEU A 344 11.18 -34.02 2.55
CA LEU A 344 12.47 -33.37 2.76
C LEU A 344 12.31 -31.84 2.85
N VAL A 345 13.18 -31.18 3.60
CA VAL A 345 13.45 -29.75 3.49
C VAL A 345 14.82 -29.55 2.86
N ALA A 346 14.88 -28.82 1.75
CA ALA A 346 16.09 -28.70 0.94
C ALA A 346 16.53 -27.24 0.79
N TYR A 347 17.82 -27.00 0.98
CA TYR A 347 18.54 -25.77 0.65
C TYR A 347 19.51 -26.06 -0.51
N ASP A 348 19.58 -25.16 -1.49
CA ASP A 348 20.56 -25.23 -2.59
C ASP A 348 20.76 -23.84 -3.17
N SER A 349 21.88 -23.20 -2.84
CA SER A 349 22.24 -21.86 -3.33
C SER A 349 23.44 -21.93 -4.27
N PRO A 350 23.44 -21.15 -5.38
CA PRO A 350 24.55 -21.15 -6.34
C PRO A 350 25.81 -20.41 -5.85
N SER A 351 25.71 -19.62 -4.78
CA SER A 351 26.80 -18.77 -4.28
C SER A 351 26.82 -18.69 -2.76
N GLY A 352 28.01 -18.51 -2.21
CA GLY A 352 28.24 -18.28 -0.78
C GLY A 352 29.59 -17.56 -0.56
N PRO A 353 30.11 -17.52 0.68
CA PRO A 353 29.53 -18.07 1.90
C PRO A 353 28.34 -17.24 2.40
N ALA A 354 27.40 -17.87 3.08
CA ALA A 354 26.19 -17.25 3.60
C ALA A 354 25.69 -17.93 4.87
N LYS A 355 24.87 -17.24 5.65
CA LYS A 355 24.10 -17.86 6.74
C LYS A 355 22.64 -17.89 6.31
N PHE A 356 21.97 -19.01 6.53
CA PHE A 356 20.55 -19.12 6.20
C PHE A 356 19.78 -19.74 7.35
N ARG A 357 18.54 -19.28 7.52
CA ARG A 357 17.56 -19.90 8.40
C ARG A 357 16.14 -19.61 7.91
N GLY A 358 15.21 -20.40 8.40
CA GLY A 358 13.79 -20.11 8.26
C GLY A 358 12.94 -21.19 8.92
N TRP A 359 11.62 -21.11 8.71
CA TRP A 359 10.66 -22.03 9.28
C TRP A 359 9.72 -22.59 8.21
N LEU A 360 9.31 -23.83 8.40
CA LEU A 360 8.35 -24.56 7.56
C LEU A 360 7.17 -24.98 8.43
N ASP A 361 5.96 -24.80 7.94
CA ASP A 361 4.72 -25.17 8.63
C ASP A 361 3.65 -25.69 7.65
N ASP A 362 2.59 -26.30 8.19
CA ASP A 362 1.41 -26.81 7.47
C ASP A 362 1.72 -27.69 6.24
N VAL A 363 2.66 -28.64 6.37
CA VAL A 363 3.06 -29.51 5.26
C VAL A 363 1.96 -30.53 4.99
N THR A 364 1.36 -30.45 3.80
CA THR A 364 0.22 -31.28 3.41
C THR A 364 0.47 -31.96 2.06
N LEU A 365 0.25 -33.27 2.01
CA LEU A 365 0.03 -34.05 0.79
C LEU A 365 -1.41 -34.52 0.78
N GLU A 366 -2.19 -34.11 -0.20
CA GLU A 366 -3.59 -34.48 -0.27
C GLU A 366 -4.10 -34.59 -1.69
N ARG A 367 -5.21 -35.30 -1.87
CA ARG A 367 -5.95 -35.32 -3.12
C ARG A 367 -6.80 -34.06 -3.24
N ALA A 368 -6.37 -33.10 -4.05
CA ALA A 368 -7.11 -31.86 -4.28
C ALA A 368 -7.88 -31.90 -5.60
N ALA A 369 -9.21 -31.78 -5.52
CA ALA A 369 -10.03 -31.71 -6.72
C ALA A 369 -9.58 -30.57 -7.65
N PRO A 370 -9.76 -30.70 -8.98
CA PRO A 370 -9.60 -29.58 -9.88
C PRO A 370 -10.52 -28.45 -9.45
N GLU A 371 -9.97 -27.24 -9.39
CA GLU A 371 -10.77 -26.08 -9.06
C GLU A 371 -11.79 -25.83 -10.17
N LYS A 372 -13.01 -25.52 -9.74
CA LYS A 372 -14.10 -25.17 -10.66
C LYS A 372 -14.19 -23.66 -10.76
N PRO A 373 -14.52 -23.11 -11.94
CA PRO A 373 -14.88 -21.71 -12.06
C PRO A 373 -15.93 -21.35 -11.00
N LYS A 374 -15.78 -20.18 -10.38
CA LYS A 374 -16.79 -19.69 -9.43
C LYS A 374 -18.08 -19.36 -10.18
N ALA A 375 -19.20 -19.42 -9.47
CA ALA A 375 -20.50 -19.15 -10.07
C ALA A 375 -20.66 -17.66 -10.42
N HIS A 376 -20.07 -16.80 -9.59
CA HIS A 376 -20.09 -15.35 -9.74
C HIS A 376 -18.67 -14.78 -9.76
N LEU A 377 -18.46 -13.68 -10.48
CA LEU A 377 -17.14 -13.05 -10.56
C LEU A 377 -16.74 -12.45 -9.22
N SER A 378 -17.71 -11.94 -8.47
CA SER A 378 -17.50 -11.43 -7.11
C SER A 378 -17.01 -12.48 -6.12
N ASP A 379 -17.15 -13.77 -6.41
CA ASP A 379 -16.69 -14.85 -5.53
C ASP A 379 -15.16 -15.03 -5.58
N TYR A 380 -14.51 -14.51 -6.63
CA TYR A 380 -13.06 -14.45 -6.76
C TYR A 380 -12.44 -13.29 -5.97
N ALA A 381 -13.19 -12.21 -5.74
CA ALA A 381 -12.68 -11.06 -5.01
C ALA A 381 -12.55 -11.37 -3.51
N LEU A 382 -11.35 -11.21 -2.96
CA LEU A 382 -11.05 -11.41 -1.54
C LEU A 382 -10.86 -10.06 -0.85
N THR A 383 -11.65 -9.79 0.18
CA THR A 383 -11.53 -8.54 0.94
C THR A 383 -10.42 -8.59 2.00
N THR A 384 -9.91 -9.79 2.32
CA THR A 384 -8.70 -9.98 3.15
C THR A 384 -7.40 -9.83 2.38
N ARG A 385 -7.45 -9.68 1.04
CA ARG A 385 -6.24 -9.37 0.27
C ARG A 385 -5.72 -7.99 0.73
N GLY A 386 -4.45 -7.95 1.11
CA GLY A 386 -3.72 -6.79 1.58
C GLY A 386 -3.72 -6.56 3.10
N THR A 387 -4.37 -7.41 3.89
CA THR A 387 -4.56 -7.22 5.34
C THR A 387 -3.46 -7.86 6.20
N ASN A 388 -2.58 -8.66 5.60
CA ASN A 388 -1.41 -9.23 6.27
C ASN A 388 -0.25 -8.22 6.21
N SER A 389 -0.47 -7.08 6.86
CA SER A 389 0.40 -5.90 6.89
C SER A 389 0.59 -5.38 8.31
N SER A 390 1.52 -4.44 8.48
CA SER A 390 1.63 -3.57 9.65
C SER A 390 2.22 -2.22 9.27
N GLY A 391 2.33 -1.29 10.22
CA GLY A 391 3.00 -0.01 10.00
C GLY A 391 4.50 -0.11 9.69
N GLY A 392 5.13 -1.28 9.88
CA GLY A 392 6.54 -1.52 9.54
C GLY A 392 6.77 -2.24 8.22
N PHE A 393 5.74 -2.86 7.64
CA PHE A 393 5.80 -3.52 6.33
C PHE A 393 4.39 -3.72 5.76
N SER A 394 4.15 -3.20 4.57
CA SER A 394 2.89 -3.31 3.86
C SER A 394 2.88 -4.43 2.83
N ARG A 395 1.77 -5.17 2.83
CA ARG A 395 1.33 -6.06 1.76
C ARG A 395 0.02 -5.59 1.13
N GLY A 396 -0.35 -4.32 1.34
CA GLY A 396 -1.56 -3.65 0.87
C GLY A 396 -2.08 -2.59 1.85
N ASN A 397 -1.90 -2.85 3.15
CA ASN A 397 -2.43 -2.03 4.25
C ASN A 397 -3.96 -1.85 4.15
N ASP A 398 -4.58 -2.93 3.68
CA ASP A 398 -6.01 -3.02 3.51
C ASP A 398 -6.70 -3.52 4.78
N PHE A 399 -8.04 -3.41 4.78
CA PHE A 399 -8.92 -4.14 5.69
C PHE A 399 -10.08 -4.84 4.94
N PRO A 400 -10.77 -5.83 5.57
CA PRO A 400 -11.89 -6.55 4.96
C PRO A 400 -13.19 -5.75 4.83
N ALA A 401 -13.19 -4.72 3.98
CA ALA A 401 -14.40 -3.94 3.68
C ALA A 401 -15.46 -4.77 2.93
N THR A 402 -16.63 -4.95 3.53
CA THR A 402 -17.82 -5.45 2.86
C THR A 402 -18.70 -4.25 2.52
N ALA A 403 -18.86 -3.96 1.23
CA ALA A 403 -19.45 -2.72 0.74
C ALA A 403 -20.14 -2.91 -0.62
N VAL A 404 -20.93 -1.92 -1.04
CA VAL A 404 -21.30 -1.75 -2.45
C VAL A 404 -20.26 -0.85 -3.15
N PRO A 405 -20.15 -0.86 -4.50
CA PRO A 405 -19.20 0.00 -5.20
C PRO A 405 -19.40 1.49 -4.83
N HIS A 406 -18.31 2.17 -4.47
CA HIS A 406 -18.29 3.55 -3.95
C HIS A 406 -19.22 3.79 -2.75
N GLY A 407 -19.48 2.75 -1.95
CA GLY A 407 -20.50 2.77 -0.91
C GLY A 407 -20.27 3.83 0.16
N PHE A 408 -21.35 4.37 0.70
CA PHE A 408 -21.33 5.39 1.74
C PHE A 408 -20.63 4.87 3.01
N ASN A 409 -21.03 3.68 3.49
CA ASN A 409 -20.34 2.98 4.59
C ASN A 409 -19.59 1.75 4.08
N PHE A 410 -18.48 1.44 4.74
CA PHE A 410 -17.91 0.09 4.74
C PHE A 410 -18.30 -0.65 6.01
N TRP A 411 -18.52 -1.96 5.89
CA TRP A 411 -18.79 -2.84 7.02
C TRP A 411 -17.66 -3.86 7.15
N THR A 412 -17.00 -3.92 8.30
CA THR A 412 -15.79 -4.72 8.47
C THR A 412 -15.73 -5.42 9.83
N PRO A 413 -15.16 -6.64 9.92
CA PRO A 413 -14.65 -7.15 11.19
C PRO A 413 -13.52 -6.24 11.69
N VAL A 414 -13.39 -6.12 13.00
CA VAL A 414 -12.38 -5.31 13.67
C VAL A 414 -11.68 -6.17 14.72
N THR A 415 -10.37 -6.37 14.58
CA THR A 415 -9.55 -7.12 15.55
C THR A 415 -9.05 -6.23 16.66
N ASN A 416 -8.89 -4.93 16.41
CA ASN A 416 -8.56 -3.93 17.42
C ASN A 416 -9.65 -2.84 17.49
N ALA A 417 -10.64 -3.05 18.36
CA ALA A 417 -11.78 -2.14 18.50
C ALA A 417 -11.43 -0.77 19.11
N SER A 418 -10.18 -0.56 19.52
CA SER A 418 -9.65 0.71 20.03
C SER A 418 -8.91 1.56 19.00
N SER A 419 -8.63 0.99 17.83
CA SER A 419 -7.81 1.63 16.81
C SER A 419 -8.63 2.56 15.92
N LEU A 420 -7.99 3.65 15.49
CA LEU A 420 -8.43 4.50 14.36
C LEU A 420 -7.46 4.39 13.19
N SER A 421 -6.63 3.35 13.14
CA SER A 421 -5.58 3.19 12.13
C SER A 421 -5.56 1.73 11.68
N TRP A 422 -4.77 0.83 12.29
CA TRP A 422 -4.91 -0.61 12.01
C TRP A 422 -6.12 -1.20 12.74
N LEU A 423 -7.26 -1.28 12.04
CA LEU A 423 -8.50 -1.84 12.58
C LEU A 423 -8.60 -3.38 12.42
N TYR A 424 -7.84 -3.97 11.51
CA TYR A 424 -7.76 -5.42 11.30
C TYR A 424 -6.31 -5.86 11.11
N ASP A 425 -5.88 -6.86 11.89
CA ASP A 425 -4.60 -7.57 11.73
C ASP A 425 -4.91 -9.02 11.32
N TYR A 426 -4.30 -9.49 10.22
CA TYR A 426 -4.51 -10.87 9.75
C TYR A 426 -3.95 -11.92 10.72
N ALA A 427 -2.70 -11.74 11.17
CA ALA A 427 -2.04 -12.72 12.05
C ALA A 427 -1.17 -12.11 13.16
N ARG A 428 -0.65 -10.89 12.97
CA ARG A 428 0.31 -10.25 13.90
C ARG A 428 -0.21 -10.18 15.34
N ALA A 429 -1.48 -9.82 15.51
CA ALA A 429 -2.13 -9.61 16.81
C ALA A 429 -2.86 -10.86 17.33
N ASN A 430 -2.58 -12.05 16.78
CA ASN A 430 -3.23 -13.29 17.22
C ASN A 430 -3.04 -13.53 18.73
N ASN A 431 -4.01 -14.22 19.33
CA ASN A 431 -3.99 -14.55 20.76
C ASN A 431 -2.91 -15.60 21.12
N ALA A 432 -2.88 -16.07 22.38
CA ALA A 432 -1.86 -17.01 22.86
C ALA A 432 -1.88 -18.39 22.17
N ASP A 433 -2.99 -18.78 21.55
CA ASP A 433 -3.12 -20.01 20.75
C ASP A 433 -2.89 -19.77 19.26
N ASN A 434 -2.33 -18.61 18.91
CA ASN A 434 -2.11 -18.15 17.54
C ASN A 434 -3.41 -18.09 16.70
N LEU A 435 -4.51 -17.69 17.33
CA LEU A 435 -5.78 -17.46 16.64
C LEU A 435 -6.09 -15.96 16.54
N PRO A 436 -6.56 -15.48 15.38
CA PRO A 436 -7.09 -14.13 15.28
C PRO A 436 -8.37 -13.99 16.12
N THR A 437 -8.61 -12.80 16.66
CA THR A 437 -9.80 -12.48 17.46
C THR A 437 -10.53 -11.28 16.88
N VAL A 438 -11.86 -11.38 16.78
CA VAL A 438 -12.71 -10.24 16.43
C VAL A 438 -13.22 -9.59 17.72
N GLN A 439 -13.03 -8.28 17.86
CA GLN A 439 -13.50 -7.48 18.99
C GLN A 439 -14.77 -6.69 18.68
N ALA A 440 -15.05 -6.44 17.40
CA ALA A 440 -16.26 -5.78 16.93
C ALA A 440 -16.51 -6.04 15.43
N PHE A 441 -17.75 -5.80 15.00
CA PHE A 441 -18.12 -5.47 13.63
C PHE A 441 -18.45 -3.98 13.58
N SER A 442 -17.90 -3.24 12.60
CA SER A 442 -18.02 -1.78 12.57
C SER A 442 -18.46 -1.26 11.22
N ALA A 443 -19.23 -0.15 11.26
CA ALA A 443 -19.22 0.81 10.17
C ALA A 443 -17.87 1.56 10.17
N SER A 444 -17.27 1.75 8.99
CA SER A 444 -15.98 2.39 8.79
C SER A 444 -16.00 3.26 7.53
N HIS A 445 -15.15 4.29 7.53
CA HIS A 445 -14.89 5.17 6.40
C HIS A 445 -13.38 5.38 6.19
N GLU A 446 -12.54 4.51 6.76
CA GLU A 446 -11.09 4.61 6.66
C GLU A 446 -10.63 4.42 5.21
N PRO A 447 -9.88 5.37 4.63
CA PRO A 447 -9.31 5.20 3.29
C PRO A 447 -7.91 4.57 3.30
N SER A 448 -7.18 4.71 4.40
CA SER A 448 -5.89 4.10 4.67
C SER A 448 -5.62 4.18 6.18
N PRO A 449 -4.80 3.28 6.76
CA PRO A 449 -4.47 3.35 8.19
C PRO A 449 -3.72 4.64 8.56
N TRP A 450 -3.04 5.28 7.60
CA TRP A 450 -2.33 6.56 7.80
C TRP A 450 -3.27 7.76 7.93
N MET A 451 -4.37 7.75 7.16
CA MET A 451 -5.45 8.74 7.28
C MET A 451 -6.29 8.50 8.53
N GLY A 452 -6.49 7.21 8.85
CA GLY A 452 -7.29 6.73 9.95
C GLY A 452 -8.80 6.84 9.75
N ASP A 453 -9.53 6.19 10.65
CA ASP A 453 -10.99 6.06 10.56
C ASP A 453 -11.77 7.24 11.19
N ARG A 454 -13.04 7.33 10.83
CA ARG A 454 -14.01 8.30 11.33
C ARG A 454 -15.42 7.74 11.32
N GLN A 455 -16.27 8.38 12.13
CA GLN A 455 -17.72 8.16 12.12
C GLN A 455 -18.04 6.67 12.26
N THR A 456 -17.48 6.03 13.28
CA THR A 456 -17.57 4.57 13.47
C THR A 456 -18.71 4.21 14.42
N PHE A 457 -19.25 3.00 14.27
CA PHE A 457 -20.23 2.42 15.20
C PHE A 457 -20.03 0.90 15.28
N GLN A 458 -19.82 0.39 16.50
CA GLN A 458 -19.40 -1.00 16.72
C GLN A 458 -20.52 -1.85 17.33
N VAL A 459 -20.64 -3.08 16.83
CA VAL A 459 -21.54 -4.11 17.34
C VAL A 459 -20.80 -5.43 17.52
N MET A 460 -21.13 -6.21 18.55
CA MET A 460 -20.50 -7.51 18.78
C MET A 460 -21.50 -8.51 19.38
N PRO A 461 -21.69 -9.71 18.81
CA PRO A 461 -22.54 -10.73 19.42
C PRO A 461 -21.85 -11.41 20.61
N SER A 462 -22.62 -11.85 21.61
CA SER A 462 -22.11 -12.61 22.74
C SER A 462 -23.05 -13.73 23.16
N ALA A 463 -22.46 -14.92 23.41
CA ALA A 463 -23.13 -16.07 23.98
C ALA A 463 -22.89 -16.20 25.51
N ALA A 464 -22.46 -15.13 26.18
CA ALA A 464 -22.24 -15.15 27.62
C ALA A 464 -23.55 -15.30 28.40
N SER A 465 -23.50 -16.10 29.47
CA SER A 465 -24.63 -16.24 30.39
C SER A 465 -24.79 -14.98 31.24
N GLY A 466 -26.03 -14.50 31.41
CA GLY A 466 -26.34 -13.31 32.20
C GLY A 466 -25.99 -12.00 31.48
N THR A 467 -25.45 -11.04 32.22
CA THR A 467 -25.00 -9.74 31.71
C THR A 467 -23.63 -9.89 31.04
N PRO A 468 -23.50 -9.65 29.72
CA PRO A 468 -22.20 -9.74 29.05
C PRO A 468 -21.28 -8.59 29.46
N ASP A 469 -19.98 -8.87 29.55
CA ASP A 469 -18.95 -7.85 29.74
C ASP A 469 -18.74 -7.09 28.42
N THR A 470 -18.69 -5.75 28.51
CA THR A 470 -18.49 -4.87 27.35
C THR A 470 -17.03 -4.54 27.10
N GLY A 471 -16.11 -4.96 27.98
CA GLY A 471 -14.66 -4.86 27.78
C GLY A 471 -14.23 -5.55 26.48
N ARG A 472 -13.36 -4.89 25.71
CA ARG A 472 -12.94 -5.32 24.36
C ARG A 472 -12.26 -6.69 24.37
N GLU A 473 -11.36 -6.93 25.32
CA GLU A 473 -10.72 -8.24 25.54
C GLU A 473 -11.74 -9.29 26.02
N ALA A 474 -12.62 -8.93 26.96
CA ALA A 474 -13.58 -9.87 27.53
C ALA A 474 -14.65 -10.35 26.52
N ARG A 475 -14.94 -9.56 25.48
CA ARG A 475 -15.94 -9.88 24.45
C ARG A 475 -15.35 -10.44 23.15
N GLU A 476 -14.04 -10.51 23.03
CA GLU A 476 -13.40 -10.95 21.78
C GLU A 476 -13.73 -12.42 21.48
N LEU A 477 -13.84 -12.74 20.19
CA LEU A 477 -14.13 -14.11 19.75
C LEU A 477 -13.04 -14.59 18.81
N ALA A 478 -12.37 -15.68 19.21
CA ALA A 478 -11.36 -16.34 18.41
C ALA A 478 -11.98 -17.09 17.23
N PHE A 479 -11.32 -17.07 16.08
CA PHE A 479 -11.72 -17.81 14.88
C PHE A 479 -10.49 -18.34 14.14
N ARG A 480 -10.76 -19.09 13.07
CA ARG A 480 -9.75 -19.51 12.08
C ARG A 480 -10.17 -19.05 10.70
N HIS A 481 -9.22 -18.65 9.86
CA HIS A 481 -9.55 -18.14 8.51
C HIS A 481 -10.23 -19.19 7.63
N GLU A 482 -10.08 -20.49 7.88
CA GLU A 482 -10.81 -21.54 7.15
C GLU A 482 -12.32 -21.49 7.43
N ASN A 483 -12.72 -20.89 8.56
CA ASN A 483 -14.10 -20.65 8.97
C ASN A 483 -14.57 -19.21 8.66
N GLU A 484 -13.75 -18.42 7.96
CA GLU A 484 -14.04 -17.07 7.51
C GLU A 484 -14.38 -17.06 6.01
N THR A 485 -15.36 -16.25 5.62
CA THR A 485 -15.67 -15.94 4.23
C THR A 485 -15.76 -14.44 4.09
N ALA A 486 -14.75 -13.85 3.48
CA ALA A 486 -14.61 -12.41 3.30
C ALA A 486 -14.77 -12.04 1.82
N ARG A 487 -15.93 -11.48 1.44
CA ARG A 487 -16.30 -11.12 0.07
C ARG A 487 -16.89 -9.71 0.01
N PRO A 488 -16.80 -9.01 -1.14
CA PRO A 488 -17.28 -7.63 -1.23
C PRO A 488 -18.75 -7.44 -0.80
N TYR A 489 -19.60 -8.42 -1.09
CA TYR A 489 -21.05 -8.39 -0.84
C TYR A 489 -21.48 -9.14 0.43
N TYR A 490 -20.56 -9.85 1.09
CA TYR A 490 -20.84 -10.70 2.23
C TYR A 490 -19.59 -10.98 3.05
N TYR A 491 -19.68 -10.77 4.35
CA TYR A 491 -18.73 -11.32 5.30
C TYR A 491 -19.44 -12.32 6.22
N GLY A 492 -18.78 -13.41 6.56
CA GLY A 492 -19.23 -14.28 7.65
C GLY A 492 -18.10 -15.08 8.26
N VAL A 493 -18.21 -15.31 9.56
CA VAL A 493 -17.22 -16.04 10.34
C VAL A 493 -17.92 -16.95 11.36
N ARG A 494 -17.37 -18.15 11.55
CA ARG A 494 -17.72 -19.03 12.67
C ARG A 494 -16.57 -19.03 13.67
N PHE A 495 -16.89 -18.70 14.91
CA PHE A 495 -15.94 -18.63 16.02
C PHE A 495 -15.75 -20.00 16.69
N GLU A 496 -14.65 -20.16 17.42
CA GLU A 496 -14.31 -21.41 18.11
C GLU A 496 -15.35 -21.82 19.17
N ASN A 497 -16.11 -20.86 19.73
CA ASN A 497 -17.21 -21.15 20.65
C ASN A 497 -18.51 -21.58 19.96
N GLY A 498 -18.52 -21.71 18.63
CA GLY A 498 -19.66 -22.14 17.81
C GLY A 498 -20.57 -21.00 17.33
N LEU A 499 -20.43 -19.78 17.86
CA LEU A 499 -21.18 -18.61 17.41
C LEU A 499 -20.84 -18.31 15.93
N LYS A 500 -21.84 -17.91 15.15
CA LYS A 500 -21.66 -17.44 13.77
C LYS A 500 -22.12 -15.99 13.65
N ALA A 501 -21.32 -15.15 13.01
CA ALA A 501 -21.69 -13.78 12.64
C ALA A 501 -21.60 -13.60 11.12
N GLU A 502 -22.55 -12.87 10.56
CA GLU A 502 -22.66 -12.61 9.13
C GLU A 502 -23.10 -11.16 8.89
N MET A 503 -22.62 -10.51 7.83
CA MET A 503 -23.06 -9.17 7.42
C MET A 503 -23.13 -9.03 5.90
N THR A 504 -24.08 -8.22 5.45
CA THR A 504 -24.22 -7.87 4.04
C THR A 504 -24.66 -6.40 3.87
N PRO A 505 -24.08 -5.66 2.90
CA PRO A 505 -24.17 -4.22 2.87
C PRO A 505 -25.22 -3.72 1.86
N THR A 506 -25.69 -2.51 2.10
CA THR A 506 -26.20 -1.59 1.07
C THR A 506 -25.32 -0.34 1.07
N ASP A 507 -25.79 0.80 0.56
CA ASP A 507 -25.00 2.03 0.51
C ASP A 507 -24.87 2.63 1.93
N HIS A 508 -26.01 2.92 2.56
CA HIS A 508 -26.08 3.55 3.89
C HIS A 508 -26.43 2.57 5.02
N ALA A 509 -26.65 1.30 4.72
CA ALA A 509 -27.15 0.32 5.67
C ALA A 509 -26.47 -1.05 5.55
N ALA A 510 -26.74 -1.93 6.50
CA ALA A 510 -26.41 -3.36 6.45
C ALA A 510 -27.45 -4.19 7.19
N ALA A 511 -27.52 -5.46 6.80
CA ALA A 511 -28.13 -6.51 7.61
C ALA A 511 -27.03 -7.34 8.26
N LEU A 512 -27.04 -7.44 9.59
CA LEU A 512 -26.16 -8.30 10.37
C LEU A 512 -26.96 -9.44 10.97
N ARG A 513 -26.44 -10.67 10.91
CA ARG A 513 -27.11 -11.87 11.40
C ARG A 513 -26.18 -12.66 12.31
N PHE A 514 -26.68 -13.01 13.48
CA PHE A 514 -25.95 -13.76 14.49
C PHE A 514 -26.67 -15.08 14.79
N THR A 515 -25.95 -16.20 14.73
CA THR A 515 -26.47 -17.53 15.09
C THR A 515 -25.74 -18.05 16.33
N TYR A 516 -26.49 -18.30 17.39
CA TYR A 516 -25.94 -18.64 18.71
C TYR A 516 -25.86 -20.16 18.94
N PRO A 517 -24.82 -20.65 19.64
CA PRO A 517 -24.66 -22.07 19.95
C PRO A 517 -25.67 -22.58 20.99
N GLY A 518 -26.27 -21.66 21.77
CA GLY A 518 -27.25 -21.95 22.82
C GLY A 518 -28.30 -20.85 22.95
N ASP A 519 -28.99 -20.81 24.09
CA ASP A 519 -30.11 -19.88 24.33
C ASP A 519 -29.63 -18.51 24.87
N ASP A 520 -28.34 -18.40 25.21
CA ASP A 520 -27.68 -17.15 25.54
C ASP A 520 -27.40 -16.34 24.26
N ALA A 521 -28.22 -15.32 24.02
CA ALA A 521 -28.15 -14.49 22.81
C ALA A 521 -28.16 -13.00 23.18
N SER A 522 -26.99 -12.36 23.10
CA SER A 522 -26.82 -10.92 23.33
C SER A 522 -26.10 -10.26 22.16
N VAL A 523 -26.38 -8.96 21.96
CA VAL A 523 -25.63 -8.07 21.07
C VAL A 523 -25.17 -6.86 21.87
N LEU A 524 -23.88 -6.57 21.80
CA LEU A 524 -23.18 -5.50 22.48
C LEU A 524 -22.95 -4.32 21.54
N PHE A 525 -22.89 -3.12 22.10
CA PHE A 525 -22.66 -1.86 21.39
C PHE A 525 -21.49 -1.13 22.02
N ASP A 526 -20.65 -0.53 21.18
CA ASP A 526 -19.48 0.23 21.60
C ASP A 526 -19.11 1.31 20.57
N ASN A 527 -18.11 2.11 20.92
CA ASN A 527 -17.50 3.13 20.10
C ASN A 527 -15.98 3.17 20.35
N VAL A 528 -15.19 3.71 19.41
CA VAL A 528 -13.72 3.65 19.48
C VAL A 528 -13.15 4.53 20.60
N THR A 529 -13.58 5.79 20.70
CA THR A 529 -12.99 6.82 21.61
C THR A 529 -13.96 7.33 22.68
N ASP A 530 -15.05 6.60 22.92
CA ASP A 530 -16.16 6.99 23.80
C ASP A 530 -16.84 8.34 23.44
N GLN A 531 -16.68 8.81 22.19
CA GLN A 531 -17.28 10.05 21.67
C GLN A 531 -18.56 9.75 20.87
N ALA A 532 -19.58 9.28 21.57
CA ALA A 532 -20.83 8.84 20.97
C ALA A 532 -22.03 9.03 21.91
N GLY A 533 -23.22 8.67 21.44
CA GLY A 533 -24.42 8.52 22.28
C GLY A 533 -25.17 7.26 21.88
N LEU A 534 -25.73 6.56 22.86
CA LEU A 534 -26.49 5.32 22.66
C LEU A 534 -27.85 5.40 23.39
N THR A 535 -28.91 4.96 22.74
CA THR A 535 -30.24 4.79 23.32
C THR A 535 -30.85 3.49 22.82
N LEU A 536 -31.39 2.71 23.76
CA LEU A 536 -31.96 1.38 23.52
C LEU A 536 -33.44 1.40 23.89
N ASP A 537 -34.32 1.17 22.92
CA ASP A 537 -35.74 0.93 23.12
C ASP A 537 -36.00 -0.57 23.09
N LYS A 538 -36.14 -1.15 24.29
CA LYS A 538 -36.30 -2.60 24.47
C LYS A 538 -37.62 -3.12 23.92
N ASP A 539 -38.70 -2.35 24.12
CA ASP A 539 -40.05 -2.80 23.75
C ASP A 539 -40.21 -2.82 22.23
N ALA A 540 -39.59 -1.87 21.53
CA ALA A 540 -39.58 -1.81 20.08
C ALA A 540 -38.46 -2.64 19.43
N GLY A 541 -37.46 -3.10 20.20
CA GLY A 541 -36.26 -3.74 19.64
C GLY A 541 -35.44 -2.76 18.78
N VAL A 542 -35.41 -1.49 19.16
CA VAL A 542 -34.80 -0.40 18.37
C VAL A 542 -33.55 0.13 19.08
N ILE A 543 -32.52 0.42 18.29
CA ILE A 543 -31.32 1.14 18.73
C ILE A 543 -31.21 2.47 17.97
N THR A 544 -30.84 3.51 18.70
CA THR A 544 -30.50 4.82 18.12
C THR A 544 -29.22 5.33 18.74
N GLY A 545 -28.42 6.05 17.96
CA GLY A 545 -27.22 6.66 18.48
C GLY A 545 -26.60 7.68 17.56
N TYR A 546 -25.47 8.22 18.00
CA TYR A 546 -24.60 9.04 17.18
C TYR A 546 -23.12 8.80 17.50
N SER A 547 -22.22 9.14 16.58
CA SER A 547 -20.76 9.01 16.73
C SER A 547 -20.05 10.26 16.22
N ASP A 548 -19.16 10.81 17.03
CA ASP A 548 -18.27 11.94 16.72
C ASP A 548 -16.81 11.50 16.54
N VAL A 549 -16.56 10.18 16.49
CA VAL A 549 -15.23 9.60 16.30
C VAL A 549 -14.60 10.13 15.03
N LYS A 550 -13.33 10.56 15.10
CA LYS A 550 -12.57 10.97 13.94
C LYS A 550 -11.07 10.97 14.23
N SER A 551 -10.28 10.55 13.24
CA SER A 551 -8.82 10.68 13.25
C SER A 551 -8.37 12.15 13.18
N GLY A 552 -7.09 12.40 13.39
CA GLY A 552 -6.52 13.76 13.28
C GLY A 552 -6.59 14.35 11.87
N LEU A 553 -6.58 13.49 10.84
CA LEU A 553 -6.66 13.90 9.43
C LEU A 553 -8.09 13.93 8.88
N SER A 554 -9.08 13.59 9.72
CA SER A 554 -10.51 13.58 9.36
C SER A 554 -11.14 14.98 9.33
N THR A 555 -10.53 15.90 8.57
CA THR A 555 -10.90 17.32 8.51
C THR A 555 -12.35 17.49 8.06
N GLY A 556 -13.11 18.35 8.74
CA GLY A 556 -14.51 18.60 8.38
C GLY A 556 -15.48 17.46 8.69
N ALA A 557 -15.03 16.33 9.26
CA ALA A 557 -15.93 15.27 9.70
C ALA A 557 -16.88 15.76 10.81
N THR A 558 -18.17 15.52 10.60
CA THR A 558 -19.28 15.85 11.51
C THR A 558 -19.85 14.59 12.15
N ARG A 559 -20.96 14.72 12.88
CA ARG A 559 -21.63 13.61 13.55
C ARG A 559 -22.26 12.59 12.57
N LEU A 560 -22.03 11.30 12.84
CA LEU A 560 -22.80 10.20 12.25
C LEU A 560 -24.01 9.88 13.13
N PHE A 561 -25.17 9.65 12.54
CA PHE A 561 -26.39 9.16 13.21
C PHE A 561 -26.65 7.71 12.85
N VAL A 562 -27.13 6.93 13.82
CA VAL A 562 -27.32 5.48 13.70
C VAL A 562 -28.74 5.10 14.09
N TYR A 563 -29.40 4.28 13.26
CA TYR A 563 -30.72 3.71 13.53
C TYR A 563 -30.73 2.21 13.19
N GLY A 564 -31.15 1.37 14.13
CA GLY A 564 -31.24 -0.07 13.92
C GLY A 564 -32.48 -0.72 14.52
N VAL A 565 -32.91 -1.83 13.93
CA VAL A 565 -34.09 -2.60 14.32
C VAL A 565 -33.76 -4.10 14.34
N PHE A 566 -34.08 -4.77 15.45
CA PHE A 566 -33.94 -6.22 15.60
C PHE A 566 -35.22 -6.97 15.21
N ASP A 567 -35.06 -8.20 14.73
CA ASP A 567 -36.17 -9.10 14.34
C ASP A 567 -36.70 -9.98 15.49
N LYS A 568 -36.00 -10.04 16.62
CA LYS A 568 -36.38 -10.85 17.79
C LYS A 568 -36.75 -9.99 19.00
N PRO A 569 -37.67 -10.45 19.86
CA PRO A 569 -38.02 -9.76 21.10
C PRO A 569 -36.82 -9.62 22.06
N VAL A 570 -36.69 -8.45 22.68
CA VAL A 570 -35.68 -8.18 23.71
C VAL A 570 -36.19 -8.67 25.07
N LYS A 571 -35.37 -9.46 25.78
CA LYS A 571 -35.60 -9.93 27.16
C LYS A 571 -35.00 -8.98 28.20
N ASP A 572 -33.82 -8.43 27.93
CA ASP A 572 -33.10 -7.53 28.83
C ASP A 572 -32.13 -6.64 28.06
N GLY A 573 -31.58 -5.63 28.73
CA GLY A 573 -30.53 -4.79 28.19
C GLY A 573 -30.22 -3.60 29.08
N SER A 574 -29.08 -2.97 28.87
CA SER A 574 -28.77 -1.69 29.49
C SER A 574 -27.81 -0.91 28.62
N ALA A 575 -27.80 0.42 28.78
CA ALA A 575 -26.83 1.30 28.18
C ALA A 575 -26.26 2.24 29.25
N ALA A 576 -24.96 2.48 29.18
CA ALA A 576 -24.24 3.42 30.02
C ALA A 576 -23.29 4.24 29.13
N GLY A 577 -23.64 5.50 28.88
CA GLY A 577 -22.91 6.34 27.93
C GLY A 577 -23.01 5.79 26.51
N VAL A 578 -21.88 5.30 25.99
CA VAL A 578 -21.73 4.79 24.62
C VAL A 578 -21.79 3.26 24.52
N LYS A 579 -21.68 2.58 25.67
CA LYS A 579 -21.64 1.11 25.77
C LYS A 579 -22.98 0.57 26.20
N GLY A 580 -23.33 -0.60 25.71
CA GLY A 580 -24.55 -1.27 26.13
C GLY A 580 -24.70 -2.66 25.55
N TYR A 581 -25.78 -3.32 25.92
CA TYR A 581 -26.17 -4.60 25.34
C TYR A 581 -27.70 -4.75 25.29
N LEU A 582 -28.16 -5.57 24.34
CA LEU A 582 -29.50 -6.12 24.30
C LEU A 582 -29.41 -7.65 24.31
N ARG A 583 -30.31 -8.29 25.04
CA ARG A 583 -30.44 -9.74 25.15
C ARG A 583 -31.77 -10.19 24.59
N PHE A 584 -31.80 -11.29 23.85
CA PHE A 584 -32.92 -11.65 22.98
C PHE A 584 -33.58 -12.99 23.33
N ASP A 585 -34.84 -13.13 22.92
CA ASP A 585 -35.45 -14.43 22.67
C ASP A 585 -35.15 -14.89 21.24
N ALA A 586 -34.01 -15.55 21.03
CA ALA A 586 -33.57 -15.93 19.68
C ALA A 586 -34.46 -16.99 19.01
N GLY A 587 -35.34 -17.67 19.77
CA GLY A 587 -36.22 -18.72 19.26
C GLY A 587 -35.49 -20.02 18.91
N ALA A 588 -36.20 -20.94 18.25
CA ALA A 588 -35.71 -22.29 17.97
C ALA A 588 -34.58 -22.34 16.93
N ASP A 589 -34.52 -21.36 16.02
CA ASP A 589 -33.45 -21.19 15.04
C ASP A 589 -32.19 -20.51 15.64
N ARG A 590 -32.30 -19.95 16.85
CA ARG A 590 -31.21 -19.28 17.58
C ARG A 590 -30.54 -18.17 16.77
N THR A 591 -31.32 -17.48 15.95
CA THR A 591 -30.84 -16.42 15.07
C THR A 591 -31.40 -15.07 15.49
N VAL A 592 -30.56 -14.04 15.51
CA VAL A 592 -30.94 -12.64 15.71
C VAL A 592 -30.40 -11.83 14.52
N THR A 593 -31.27 -11.05 13.89
CA THR A 593 -30.92 -10.18 12.75
C THR A 593 -31.11 -8.71 13.13
N LEU A 594 -30.08 -7.90 12.90
CA LEU A 594 -30.10 -6.45 13.01
C LEU A 594 -30.10 -5.83 11.60
N ARG A 595 -31.11 -5.01 11.31
CA ARG A 595 -31.07 -4.08 10.17
C ARG A 595 -30.61 -2.73 10.68
N LEU A 596 -29.47 -2.22 10.20
CA LEU A 596 -28.80 -1.03 10.71
C LEU A 596 -28.53 -0.04 9.58
N ALA A 597 -28.85 1.24 9.75
CA ALA A 597 -28.54 2.30 8.79
C ALA A 597 -27.92 3.51 9.48
N THR A 598 -27.16 4.27 8.70
CA THR A 598 -26.49 5.49 9.15
C THR A 598 -26.88 6.71 8.31
N SER A 599 -26.55 7.91 8.80
CA SER A 599 -26.74 9.19 8.11
C SER A 599 -25.76 10.23 8.65
N LEU A 600 -25.34 11.20 7.84
CA LEU A 600 -24.62 12.40 8.29
C LEU A 600 -25.54 13.61 8.46
N ILE A 601 -26.79 13.51 8.02
CA ILE A 601 -27.77 14.59 8.12
C ILE A 601 -28.49 14.51 9.48
N SER A 602 -29.13 13.37 9.78
CA SER A 602 -29.97 13.25 10.98
C SER A 602 -30.36 11.82 11.33
N LEU A 603 -30.86 11.63 12.54
CA LEU A 603 -31.46 10.36 12.96
C LEU A 603 -32.70 9.99 12.13
N ASP A 604 -33.52 10.97 11.74
CA ASP A 604 -34.69 10.72 10.90
C ASP A 604 -34.31 10.34 9.47
N GLN A 605 -33.23 10.90 8.95
CA GLN A 605 -32.67 10.47 7.67
C GLN A 605 -32.08 9.05 7.76
N ALA A 606 -31.41 8.68 8.86
CA ALA A 606 -30.95 7.29 9.06
C ALA A 606 -32.13 6.29 9.05
N LYS A 607 -33.27 6.64 9.66
CA LYS A 607 -34.52 5.84 9.56
C LYS A 607 -35.01 5.72 8.13
N ASP A 608 -34.97 6.81 7.38
CA ASP A 608 -35.43 6.81 5.99
C ASP A 608 -34.49 6.03 5.07
N ASN A 609 -33.16 6.13 5.26
CA ASN A 609 -32.18 5.29 4.57
C ASN A 609 -32.47 3.81 4.81
N LEU A 610 -32.75 3.40 6.06
CA LEU A 610 -33.12 2.02 6.36
C LEU A 610 -34.40 1.60 5.63
N ARG A 611 -35.44 2.43 5.65
CA ARG A 611 -36.71 2.19 4.95
C ARG A 611 -36.51 2.05 3.43
N GLN A 612 -35.63 2.87 2.85
CA GLN A 612 -35.37 2.88 1.40
C GLN A 612 -34.56 1.64 0.97
N GLU A 613 -33.52 1.27 1.72
CA GLU A 613 -32.54 0.27 1.29
C GLU A 613 -32.84 -1.15 1.81
N ILE A 614 -33.33 -1.25 3.05
CA ILE A 614 -33.68 -2.52 3.70
C ILE A 614 -35.06 -2.40 4.39
N PRO A 615 -36.15 -2.23 3.61
CA PRO A 615 -37.50 -2.11 4.17
C PRO A 615 -37.88 -3.34 4.99
N ASP A 616 -38.85 -3.16 5.89
CA ASP A 616 -39.32 -4.24 6.75
C ASP A 616 -39.77 -5.47 5.94
N GLY A 617 -39.44 -6.66 6.45
CA GLY A 617 -39.64 -7.94 5.75
C GLY A 617 -38.58 -8.30 4.68
N THR A 618 -37.58 -7.45 4.41
CA THR A 618 -36.46 -7.82 3.51
C THR A 618 -35.55 -8.85 4.18
N SER A 619 -35.31 -9.99 3.52
CA SER A 619 -34.41 -11.02 4.04
C SER A 619 -32.93 -10.66 3.88
N PHE A 620 -32.08 -11.23 4.74
CA PHE A 620 -30.62 -11.12 4.65
C PHE A 620 -30.10 -11.53 3.26
N GLU A 621 -30.58 -12.66 2.73
CA GLU A 621 -30.19 -13.17 1.40
C GLU A 621 -30.55 -12.18 0.29
N THR A 622 -31.70 -11.49 0.40
CA THR A 622 -32.10 -10.50 -0.60
C THR A 622 -31.11 -9.33 -0.65
N VAL A 623 -30.65 -8.85 0.52
CA VAL A 623 -29.65 -7.78 0.60
C VAL A 623 -28.32 -8.25 0.00
N ARG A 624 -27.86 -9.44 0.40
CA ARG A 624 -26.67 -10.10 -0.14
C ARG A 624 -26.69 -10.20 -1.66
N ASP A 625 -27.75 -10.76 -2.22
CA ASP A 625 -27.83 -11.01 -3.64
C ASP A 625 -27.95 -9.68 -4.43
N ARG A 626 -28.52 -8.61 -3.83
CA ARG A 626 -28.51 -7.27 -4.42
C ARG A 626 -27.10 -6.70 -4.48
N ALA A 627 -26.32 -6.79 -3.40
CA ALA A 627 -24.93 -6.34 -3.38
C ALA A 627 -24.06 -7.16 -4.36
N GLN A 628 -24.19 -8.48 -4.37
CA GLN A 628 -23.46 -9.37 -5.30
C GLN A 628 -23.72 -8.99 -6.75
N ARG A 629 -24.99 -8.75 -7.13
CA ARG A 629 -25.34 -8.30 -8.48
C ARG A 629 -24.74 -6.95 -8.85
N GLN A 630 -24.51 -6.05 -7.90
CA GLN A 630 -23.82 -4.78 -8.20
C GLN A 630 -22.37 -5.02 -8.57
N TRP A 631 -21.68 -5.84 -7.77
CA TRP A 631 -20.30 -6.24 -8.05
C TRP A 631 -20.17 -7.03 -9.34
N ASP A 632 -20.98 -8.07 -9.57
CA ASP A 632 -20.89 -8.87 -10.80
C ASP A 632 -21.07 -8.05 -12.07
N ARG A 633 -21.94 -7.03 -12.06
CA ARG A 633 -22.09 -6.12 -13.21
C ARG A 633 -20.85 -5.30 -13.48
N LEU A 634 -20.13 -4.91 -12.43
CA LEU A 634 -18.93 -4.09 -12.52
C LEU A 634 -17.71 -4.93 -12.88
N LEU A 635 -17.51 -6.03 -12.16
CA LEU A 635 -16.42 -7.00 -12.38
C LEU A 635 -16.52 -7.65 -13.76
N GLY A 636 -17.74 -7.91 -14.24
CA GLY A 636 -18.02 -8.41 -15.58
C GLY A 636 -17.70 -7.43 -16.72
N LYS A 637 -17.15 -6.25 -16.43
CA LYS A 637 -16.59 -5.37 -17.47
C LYS A 637 -15.29 -5.91 -18.07
N VAL A 638 -14.60 -6.82 -17.37
CA VAL A 638 -13.35 -7.40 -17.85
C VAL A 638 -13.44 -8.91 -17.77
N GLU A 639 -13.36 -9.58 -18.90
CA GLU A 639 -13.32 -11.05 -19.01
C GLU A 639 -11.96 -11.48 -19.56
N VAL A 640 -11.39 -12.57 -19.03
CA VAL A 640 -10.05 -13.04 -19.42
C VAL A 640 -10.03 -14.54 -19.70
N GLU A 641 -9.17 -14.95 -20.63
CA GLU A 641 -8.89 -16.34 -20.99
C GLU A 641 -7.40 -16.65 -20.81
N GLY A 642 -7.10 -17.87 -20.36
CA GLY A 642 -5.74 -18.32 -20.05
C GLY A 642 -5.20 -17.83 -18.70
N ALA A 643 -6.08 -17.36 -17.81
CA ALA A 643 -5.75 -16.98 -16.44
C ALA A 643 -5.66 -18.20 -15.51
N THR A 644 -4.71 -18.20 -14.57
CA THR A 644 -4.73 -19.12 -13.43
C THR A 644 -5.79 -18.69 -12.40
N GLN A 645 -6.12 -19.54 -11.43
CA GLN A 645 -7.05 -19.14 -10.37
C GLN A 645 -6.54 -17.96 -9.54
N ASP A 646 -5.24 -17.95 -9.20
CA ASP A 646 -4.60 -16.83 -8.52
C ASP A 646 -4.75 -15.53 -9.33
N GLN A 647 -4.49 -15.58 -10.64
CA GLN A 647 -4.67 -14.41 -11.52
C GLN A 647 -6.13 -13.93 -11.60
N LEU A 648 -7.12 -14.84 -11.56
CA LEU A 648 -8.54 -14.46 -11.47
C LEU A 648 -8.85 -13.79 -10.13
N THR A 649 -8.33 -14.33 -9.03
CA THR A 649 -8.44 -13.72 -7.69
C THR A 649 -7.82 -12.32 -7.67
N THR A 650 -6.59 -12.17 -8.18
CA THR A 650 -5.91 -10.87 -8.25
C THR A 650 -6.68 -9.88 -9.12
N LEU A 651 -7.09 -10.26 -10.33
CA LEU A 651 -7.85 -9.39 -11.23
C LEU A 651 -9.15 -8.88 -10.58
N TYR A 652 -9.98 -9.78 -10.05
CA TYR A 652 -11.28 -9.38 -9.52
C TYR A 652 -11.19 -8.74 -8.13
N SER A 653 -10.16 -9.05 -7.34
CA SER A 653 -9.87 -8.31 -6.10
C SER A 653 -9.37 -6.89 -6.40
N SER A 654 -8.51 -6.71 -7.42
CA SER A 654 -8.07 -5.39 -7.86
C SER A 654 -9.21 -4.57 -8.45
N LEU A 655 -10.09 -5.17 -9.25
CA LEU A 655 -11.31 -4.48 -9.69
C LEU A 655 -12.22 -4.14 -8.51
N TYR A 656 -12.31 -4.98 -7.49
CA TYR A 656 -13.05 -4.64 -6.27
C TYR A 656 -12.45 -3.41 -5.55
N ARG A 657 -11.15 -3.41 -5.28
CA ARG A 657 -10.46 -2.29 -4.60
C ARG A 657 -10.52 -0.99 -5.39
N LEU A 658 -10.36 -1.07 -6.72
CA LEU A 658 -10.52 0.05 -7.62
C LEU A 658 -11.86 0.76 -7.46
N TYR A 659 -12.95 0.06 -7.13
CA TYR A 659 -14.28 0.67 -7.03
C TYR A 659 -14.78 0.79 -5.57
N LEU A 660 -13.89 0.78 -4.58
CA LEU A 660 -14.23 1.15 -3.21
C LEU A 660 -14.26 2.67 -3.02
N TYR A 661 -13.27 3.37 -3.57
CA TYR A 661 -13.03 4.79 -3.39
C TYR A 661 -13.19 5.55 -4.72
N PRO A 662 -13.55 6.84 -4.72
CA PRO A 662 -14.04 7.61 -3.59
C PRO A 662 -15.39 7.08 -3.08
N ASN A 663 -15.68 7.31 -1.81
CA ASN A 663 -16.98 6.99 -1.21
C ASN A 663 -18.03 8.02 -1.60
N SER A 664 -19.29 7.58 -1.76
CA SER A 664 -20.43 8.50 -1.76
C SER A 664 -20.50 9.23 -0.41
N GLY A 665 -20.78 10.54 -0.46
CA GLY A 665 -20.96 11.38 0.73
C GLY A 665 -22.34 12.03 0.79
N PHE A 666 -23.31 11.49 0.04
CA PHE A 666 -24.64 12.06 -0.14
C PHE A 666 -25.74 11.06 0.17
N GLU A 667 -26.91 11.57 0.52
CA GLU A 667 -28.07 10.78 0.92
C GLU A 667 -29.29 11.18 0.08
N LYS A 668 -30.24 10.27 -0.09
CA LYS A 668 -31.50 10.55 -0.78
C LYS A 668 -32.55 11.07 0.20
N VAL A 669 -32.79 12.38 0.18
CA VAL A 669 -33.76 13.06 1.05
C VAL A 669 -35.04 13.33 0.26
N GLY A 670 -36.08 12.52 0.50
CA GLY A 670 -37.32 12.57 -0.27
C GLY A 670 -37.09 12.24 -1.75
N SER A 671 -37.19 13.24 -2.63
CA SER A 671 -36.99 13.08 -4.08
C SER A 671 -35.66 13.62 -4.60
N THR A 672 -34.84 14.26 -3.75
CA THR A 672 -33.56 14.88 -4.13
C THR A 672 -32.39 14.21 -3.40
N TYR A 673 -31.18 14.46 -3.90
CA TYR A 673 -29.96 14.09 -3.20
C TYR A 673 -29.43 15.31 -2.45
N GLN A 674 -29.00 15.10 -1.20
CA GLN A 674 -28.43 16.14 -0.35
C GLN A 674 -27.26 15.58 0.45
N TYR A 675 -26.40 16.44 0.97
CA TYR A 675 -25.30 16.03 1.84
C TYR A 675 -25.00 17.07 2.93
N ALA A 676 -24.42 16.60 4.02
CA ALA A 676 -23.82 17.43 5.06
C ALA A 676 -22.41 17.87 4.59
N SER A 677 -22.25 19.14 4.21
CA SER A 677 -21.01 19.62 3.58
C SER A 677 -19.84 19.73 4.58
N PRO A 678 -18.74 18.97 4.41
CA PRO A 678 -17.53 19.12 5.23
C PRO A 678 -16.65 20.29 4.75
N PHE A 679 -17.03 20.94 3.65
CA PHE A 679 -16.28 22.01 2.98
C PHE A 679 -16.82 23.41 3.31
N SER A 680 -18.01 23.47 3.92
CA SER A 680 -18.67 24.71 4.34
C SER A 680 -18.52 24.93 5.84
N PRO A 681 -18.46 26.19 6.32
CA PRO A 681 -18.59 26.48 7.74
C PRO A 681 -19.89 25.93 8.31
N MET A 682 -19.83 25.31 9.49
CA MET A 682 -21.02 24.80 10.17
C MET A 682 -21.89 25.98 10.66
N PRO A 683 -23.18 26.08 10.23
CA PRO A 683 -24.09 27.11 10.73
C PRO A 683 -24.47 26.96 12.22
N GLY A 684 -24.29 25.78 12.81
CA GLY A 684 -24.57 25.53 14.23
C GLY A 684 -23.87 24.28 14.76
N PRO A 685 -24.01 23.95 16.05
CA PRO A 685 -23.47 22.73 16.62
C PRO A 685 -24.34 21.50 16.29
N ASP A 686 -23.73 20.31 16.29
CA ASP A 686 -24.47 19.05 16.23
C ASP A 686 -25.37 18.85 17.46
N THR A 687 -26.54 18.26 17.26
CA THR A 687 -27.43 17.77 18.32
C THR A 687 -27.44 16.24 18.33
N PRO A 688 -27.98 15.56 19.35
CA PRO A 688 -28.10 14.10 19.33
C PRO A 688 -28.91 13.52 18.17
N THR A 689 -29.65 14.35 17.41
CA THR A 689 -30.57 13.89 16.35
C THR A 689 -30.38 14.58 15.00
N HIS A 690 -29.55 15.62 14.91
CA HIS A 690 -29.38 16.41 13.69
C HIS A 690 -27.98 17.03 13.62
N THR A 691 -27.38 17.07 12.43
CA THR A 691 -26.05 17.68 12.24
C THR A 691 -26.09 19.21 12.31
N GLY A 692 -24.99 19.81 12.73
CA GLY A 692 -24.74 21.24 12.61
C GLY A 692 -24.15 21.66 11.26
N ALA A 693 -23.85 20.70 10.37
CA ALA A 693 -23.32 20.97 9.04
C ALA A 693 -24.30 21.74 8.15
N LYS A 694 -23.76 22.47 7.16
CA LYS A 694 -24.59 23.04 6.10
C LYS A 694 -25.08 21.91 5.20
N ILE A 695 -26.39 21.76 5.07
CA ILE A 695 -26.99 20.81 4.11
C ILE A 695 -27.03 21.46 2.73
N VAL A 696 -26.54 20.73 1.72
CA VAL A 696 -26.43 21.20 0.34
C VAL A 696 -27.08 20.18 -0.60
N ASP A 697 -27.77 20.67 -1.63
CA ASP A 697 -28.36 19.83 -2.68
C ASP A 697 -27.28 19.30 -3.63
N GLY A 698 -27.36 18.02 -3.98
CA GLY A 698 -26.47 17.39 -4.94
C GLY A 698 -25.82 16.12 -4.42
N LYS A 699 -24.86 15.62 -5.20
CA LYS A 699 -24.03 14.47 -4.87
C LYS A 699 -22.60 14.93 -4.64
N VAL A 700 -22.00 14.49 -3.54
CA VAL A 700 -20.60 14.74 -3.22
C VAL A 700 -19.87 13.42 -3.03
N TYR A 701 -18.58 13.40 -3.38
CA TYR A 701 -17.70 12.25 -3.18
C TYR A 701 -16.53 12.66 -2.29
N VAL A 702 -16.07 11.74 -1.46
CA VAL A 702 -15.02 11.95 -0.45
C VAL A 702 -14.10 10.72 -0.38
N ASN A 703 -13.05 10.76 0.45
CA ASN A 703 -12.09 9.64 0.62
C ASN A 703 -11.30 9.35 -0.65
N ASN A 704 -10.45 10.30 -1.07
CA ASN A 704 -9.58 10.13 -2.23
C ASN A 704 -8.29 10.95 -2.09
N GLY A 705 -7.16 10.29 -2.28
CA GLY A 705 -5.86 10.91 -2.54
C GLY A 705 -5.62 11.11 -4.02
N PHE A 706 -5.64 12.36 -4.49
CA PHE A 706 -5.36 12.61 -5.91
C PHE A 706 -3.90 12.40 -6.25
N TRP A 707 -2.97 12.59 -5.30
CA TRP A 707 -1.56 12.29 -5.52
C TRP A 707 -1.43 10.84 -5.99
N ASP A 708 -2.09 9.88 -5.36
CA ASP A 708 -2.12 8.47 -5.75
C ASP A 708 -2.90 8.26 -7.05
N THR A 709 -4.20 8.53 -6.97
CA THR A 709 -5.21 8.00 -7.90
C THR A 709 -5.13 8.59 -9.32
N TYR A 710 -4.47 9.75 -9.53
CA TYR A 710 -4.40 10.34 -10.87
C TYR A 710 -3.67 9.44 -11.86
N ARG A 711 -2.70 8.63 -11.38
CA ARG A 711 -1.80 7.83 -12.20
C ARG A 711 -2.56 6.75 -12.96
N THR A 712 -3.44 6.02 -12.29
CA THR A 712 -4.06 4.81 -12.84
C THR A 712 -5.57 4.71 -12.58
N THR A 713 -6.04 5.08 -11.39
CA THR A 713 -7.44 4.98 -10.98
C THR A 713 -8.37 5.84 -11.84
N TRP A 714 -8.11 7.15 -11.99
CA TRP A 714 -8.94 8.04 -12.82
C TRP A 714 -8.93 7.69 -14.32
N PRO A 715 -7.78 7.29 -14.91
CA PRO A 715 -7.76 6.68 -16.24
C PRO A 715 -8.63 5.43 -16.39
N ALA A 716 -8.69 4.58 -15.36
CA ALA A 716 -9.51 3.38 -15.36
C ALA A 716 -10.99 3.73 -15.34
N TYR A 717 -11.42 4.67 -14.50
CA TYR A 717 -12.82 5.17 -14.50
C TYR A 717 -13.20 5.76 -15.85
N SER A 718 -12.32 6.59 -16.43
CA SER A 718 -12.56 7.22 -17.74
C SER A 718 -12.70 6.20 -18.88
N LEU A 719 -12.10 5.01 -18.76
CA LEU A 719 -12.19 3.94 -19.75
C LEU A 719 -13.37 3.01 -19.52
N LEU A 720 -13.58 2.57 -18.27
CA LEU A 720 -14.49 1.49 -17.91
C LEU A 720 -15.90 2.00 -17.55
N THR A 721 -15.98 3.13 -16.84
CA THR A 721 -17.22 3.72 -16.29
C THR A 721 -17.27 5.24 -16.49
N PRO A 722 -17.11 5.75 -17.74
CA PRO A 722 -16.98 7.19 -17.97
C PRO A 722 -18.17 8.00 -17.46
N SER A 723 -19.41 7.48 -17.46
CA SER A 723 -20.56 8.19 -16.90
C SER A 723 -20.44 8.39 -15.38
N GLN A 724 -19.99 7.35 -14.66
CA GLN A 724 -19.74 7.45 -13.22
C GLN A 724 -18.53 8.32 -12.91
N ALA A 725 -17.48 8.27 -13.74
CA ALA A 725 -16.33 9.16 -13.65
C ALA A 725 -16.78 10.63 -13.70
N GLY A 726 -17.66 11.00 -14.64
CA GLY A 726 -18.21 12.34 -14.75
C GLY A 726 -19.01 12.78 -13.53
N GLU A 727 -19.86 11.91 -12.98
CA GLU A 727 -20.60 12.17 -11.74
C GLU A 727 -19.66 12.38 -10.54
N MET A 728 -18.60 11.59 -10.43
CA MET A 728 -17.59 11.76 -9.38
C MET A 728 -16.81 13.06 -9.52
N VAL A 729 -16.39 13.43 -10.74
CA VAL A 729 -15.75 14.73 -11.01
C VAL A 729 -16.66 15.88 -10.59
N ASP A 730 -17.95 15.83 -10.95
CA ASP A 730 -18.91 16.87 -10.54
C ASP A 730 -19.04 16.96 -9.01
N GLY A 731 -18.97 15.83 -8.29
CA GLY A 731 -18.94 15.82 -6.82
C GLY A 731 -17.69 16.47 -6.23
N PHE A 732 -16.52 16.30 -6.82
CA PHE A 732 -15.31 17.01 -6.41
C PHE A 732 -15.34 18.50 -6.78
N VAL A 733 -15.89 18.84 -7.95
CA VAL A 733 -16.14 20.23 -8.36
C VAL A 733 -17.15 20.91 -7.42
N GLN A 734 -18.08 20.15 -6.85
CA GLN A 734 -18.98 20.67 -5.84
C GLN A 734 -18.25 21.09 -4.56
N GLN A 735 -17.15 20.42 -4.18
CA GLN A 735 -16.28 20.86 -3.07
C GLN A 735 -15.72 22.27 -3.34
N TYR A 736 -15.28 22.51 -4.58
CA TYR A 736 -14.85 23.83 -5.03
C TYR A 736 -15.97 24.87 -4.97
N LYS A 737 -17.20 24.50 -5.34
CA LYS A 737 -18.36 25.40 -5.23
C LYS A 737 -18.73 25.72 -3.77
N ASP A 738 -18.54 24.77 -2.86
CA ASP A 738 -18.87 24.91 -1.45
C ASP A 738 -17.82 25.70 -0.65
N GLY A 739 -16.55 25.31 -0.79
CA GLY A 739 -15.43 25.82 0.02
C GLY A 739 -14.37 26.59 -0.76
N GLY A 740 -14.53 26.74 -2.07
CA GLY A 740 -13.64 27.51 -2.93
C GLY A 740 -12.40 26.77 -3.44
N TRP A 741 -12.21 25.49 -3.11
CA TRP A 741 -11.08 24.65 -3.53
C TRP A 741 -11.52 23.21 -3.78
N THR A 742 -10.79 22.49 -4.63
CA THR A 742 -10.95 21.02 -4.73
C THR A 742 -9.96 20.37 -3.76
N SER A 743 -10.39 19.32 -3.04
CA SER A 743 -9.49 18.58 -2.16
C SER A 743 -8.31 17.98 -2.92
N ARG A 744 -7.10 18.09 -2.35
CA ARG A 744 -5.93 17.29 -2.78
C ARG A 744 -6.02 15.87 -2.23
N TRP A 745 -6.28 15.81 -0.93
CA TRP A 745 -6.66 14.62 -0.18
C TRP A 745 -7.96 14.93 0.55
N SER A 746 -8.97 14.07 0.37
CA SER A 746 -10.28 14.20 1.01
C SER A 746 -10.47 13.10 2.04
N SER A 747 -10.74 13.43 3.30
CA SER A 747 -11.31 12.51 4.30
C SER A 747 -11.97 13.27 5.46
N PRO A 748 -13.29 13.53 5.41
CA PRO A 748 -14.00 13.82 4.18
C PRO A 748 -13.65 15.23 3.62
N GLY A 749 -13.17 16.15 4.46
CA GLY A 749 -12.80 17.52 4.09
C GLY A 749 -11.36 17.64 3.58
N TYR A 750 -10.83 18.87 3.53
CA TYR A 750 -9.48 19.19 3.03
C TYR A 750 -8.37 18.74 3.98
N ALA A 751 -7.83 17.54 3.80
CA ALA A 751 -6.70 17.05 4.59
C ALA A 751 -5.35 17.53 4.01
N ASP A 752 -4.41 17.89 4.89
CA ASP A 752 -3.06 18.29 4.49
C ASP A 752 -2.12 17.07 4.43
N LEU A 753 -2.22 16.30 3.34
CA LEU A 753 -1.36 15.14 3.09
C LEU A 753 -0.88 15.14 1.63
N MET A 754 0.32 14.60 1.40
CA MET A 754 0.99 14.50 0.10
C MET A 754 1.19 15.85 -0.63
N THR A 755 1.76 15.79 -1.84
CA THR A 755 2.07 16.94 -2.69
C THR A 755 1.21 16.98 -3.96
N GLY A 756 1.27 18.09 -4.71
CA GLY A 756 0.57 18.27 -5.97
C GLY A 756 -0.93 18.59 -5.85
N THR A 757 -1.52 19.11 -6.93
CA THR A 757 -2.98 19.33 -7.08
C THR A 757 -3.55 18.41 -8.15
N SER A 758 -3.24 17.11 -8.05
CA SER A 758 -3.42 16.12 -9.11
C SER A 758 -4.87 15.85 -9.57
N SER A 759 -5.87 16.47 -8.92
CA SER A 759 -7.20 16.64 -9.51
C SER A 759 -7.16 17.37 -10.86
N ASP A 760 -6.24 18.32 -11.03
CA ASP A 760 -6.12 19.16 -12.22
C ASP A 760 -5.87 18.30 -13.47
N VAL A 761 -4.86 17.42 -13.41
CA VAL A 761 -4.54 16.51 -14.52
C VAL A 761 -5.56 15.38 -14.66
N ALA A 762 -6.12 14.86 -13.56
CA ALA A 762 -7.11 13.78 -13.61
C ALA A 762 -8.39 14.23 -14.33
N PHE A 763 -8.90 15.42 -14.00
CA PHE A 763 -10.10 15.96 -14.63
C PHE A 763 -9.83 16.42 -16.06
N ALA A 764 -8.66 16.99 -16.32
CA ALA A 764 -8.23 17.30 -17.68
C ALA A 764 -8.19 16.04 -18.56
N ASP A 765 -7.61 14.95 -18.06
CA ASP A 765 -7.54 13.67 -18.76
C ASP A 765 -8.93 13.09 -19.06
N ALA A 766 -9.83 13.10 -18.07
CA ALA A 766 -11.23 12.72 -18.27
C ALA A 766 -11.91 13.58 -19.36
N TYR A 767 -11.70 14.90 -19.35
CA TYR A 767 -12.29 15.81 -20.34
C TYR A 767 -11.78 15.54 -21.76
N VAL A 768 -10.46 15.39 -21.94
CA VAL A 768 -9.89 15.12 -23.28
C VAL A 768 -10.29 13.74 -23.82
N LYS A 769 -10.62 12.80 -22.93
CA LYS A 769 -11.18 11.48 -23.28
C LYS A 769 -12.68 11.50 -23.57
N GLY A 770 -13.35 12.63 -23.32
CA GLY A 770 -14.75 12.85 -23.67
C GLY A 770 -15.75 12.52 -22.55
N VAL A 771 -15.29 12.42 -21.30
CA VAL A 771 -16.15 12.27 -20.13
C VAL A 771 -16.98 13.55 -19.94
N GLY A 772 -18.28 13.41 -19.65
CA GLY A 772 -19.20 14.54 -19.47
C GLY A 772 -19.34 14.98 -18.02
N PHE A 773 -19.04 16.24 -17.74
CA PHE A 773 -19.15 16.90 -16.42
C PHE A 773 -19.10 18.44 -16.58
N ASP A 774 -19.18 19.21 -15.49
CA ASP A 774 -19.01 20.68 -15.46
C ASP A 774 -17.55 21.09 -15.71
N ALA A 775 -17.13 20.98 -16.96
CA ALA A 775 -15.77 21.27 -17.40
C ALA A 775 -15.33 22.71 -17.15
N LYS A 776 -16.27 23.67 -17.11
CA LYS A 776 -15.93 25.07 -16.85
C LYS A 776 -15.50 25.24 -15.40
N SER A 777 -16.30 24.74 -14.46
CA SER A 777 -15.99 24.87 -13.03
C SER A 777 -14.77 24.02 -12.64
N ALA A 778 -14.59 22.84 -13.24
CA ALA A 778 -13.36 22.05 -13.09
C ALA A 778 -12.12 22.80 -13.56
N TYR A 779 -12.18 23.46 -14.72
CA TYR A 779 -11.08 24.27 -15.23
C TYR A 779 -10.81 25.50 -14.34
N ASP A 780 -11.86 26.21 -13.90
CA ASP A 780 -11.70 27.36 -13.02
C ASP A 780 -11.09 26.95 -11.65
N ALA A 781 -11.42 25.76 -11.13
CA ALA A 781 -10.79 25.21 -9.93
C ALA A 781 -9.29 24.91 -10.13
N ALA A 782 -8.93 24.26 -11.25
CA ALA A 782 -7.54 23.97 -11.58
C ALA A 782 -6.72 25.25 -11.84
N LEU A 783 -7.33 26.25 -12.51
CA LEU A 783 -6.73 27.56 -12.70
C LEU A 783 -6.44 28.22 -11.35
N LYS A 784 -7.38 28.16 -10.40
CA LYS A 784 -7.17 28.71 -9.05
C LYS A 784 -6.00 28.02 -8.33
N ASN A 785 -5.94 26.68 -8.36
CA ASN A 785 -4.82 25.90 -7.81
C ASN A 785 -3.45 26.37 -8.35
N ALA A 786 -3.41 26.70 -9.63
CA ALA A 786 -2.18 27.00 -10.35
C ALA A 786 -1.79 28.50 -10.38
N THR A 787 -2.64 29.40 -9.86
CA THR A 787 -2.45 30.86 -9.99
C THR A 787 -2.70 31.67 -8.72
N VAL A 788 -3.14 31.05 -7.63
CA VAL A 788 -3.55 31.74 -6.40
C VAL A 788 -2.81 31.16 -5.19
N VAL A 789 -2.41 32.03 -4.28
CA VAL A 789 -1.83 31.63 -2.98
C VAL A 789 -2.93 30.98 -2.12
N PRO A 790 -2.78 29.71 -1.68
CA PRO A 790 -3.80 29.07 -0.86
C PRO A 790 -3.86 29.68 0.54
N PRO A 791 -5.06 29.79 1.15
CA PRO A 791 -5.23 30.38 2.48
C PRO A 791 -4.81 29.46 3.63
N SER A 792 -4.58 28.17 3.36
CA SER A 792 -4.15 27.16 4.34
C SER A 792 -3.41 26.02 3.63
N SER A 793 -2.68 25.19 4.39
CA SER A 793 -1.86 24.13 3.82
C SER A 793 -2.65 22.95 3.23
N GLY A 794 -3.92 22.76 3.63
CA GLY A 794 -4.78 21.66 3.16
C GLY A 794 -5.36 21.84 1.75
N VAL A 795 -5.17 22.99 1.09
CA VAL A 795 -5.74 23.30 -0.23
C VAL A 795 -4.72 23.97 -1.15
N GLY A 796 -4.95 23.92 -2.46
CA GLY A 796 -4.10 24.57 -3.48
C GLY A 796 -2.65 24.09 -3.46
N ARG A 797 -1.78 24.76 -4.21
CA ARG A 797 -0.35 24.43 -4.29
C ARG A 797 0.43 25.17 -3.20
N LYS A 798 1.24 24.46 -2.42
CA LYS A 798 2.14 25.11 -1.45
C LYS A 798 3.26 25.84 -2.20
N GLY A 799 3.73 26.97 -1.66
CA GLY A 799 4.78 27.79 -2.27
C GLY A 799 4.30 28.70 -3.42
N MET A 800 2.99 28.83 -3.66
CA MET A 800 2.43 29.70 -4.73
C MET A 800 2.72 31.19 -4.56
N GLU A 801 3.21 31.62 -3.39
CA GLU A 801 3.59 33.02 -3.17
C GLU A 801 4.72 33.47 -4.09
N THR A 802 5.69 32.59 -4.37
CA THR A 802 6.91 32.87 -5.15
C THR A 802 7.10 31.96 -6.36
N SER A 803 6.60 30.72 -6.31
CA SER A 803 6.87 29.71 -7.36
C SER A 803 6.46 30.08 -8.79
N PRO A 804 5.38 30.86 -9.06
CA PRO A 804 5.07 31.27 -10.43
C PRO A 804 6.17 32.11 -11.08
N PHE A 805 6.92 32.88 -10.27
CA PHE A 805 7.91 33.85 -10.70
C PHE A 805 9.33 33.26 -10.72
N LEU A 806 9.63 32.40 -9.75
CA LEU A 806 10.90 31.65 -9.73
C LEU A 806 10.98 30.57 -10.82
N GLY A 807 9.82 30.10 -11.31
CA GLY A 807 9.74 28.96 -12.23
C GLY A 807 10.03 27.62 -11.55
N TYR A 808 9.94 27.56 -10.22
CA TYR A 808 9.98 26.36 -9.37
C TYR A 808 9.53 26.67 -7.94
N THR A 809 9.15 25.64 -7.19
CA THR A 809 8.90 25.76 -5.74
C THR A 809 10.22 25.62 -4.97
N SER A 810 10.59 26.64 -4.18
CA SER A 810 11.87 26.66 -3.47
C SER A 810 11.92 25.69 -2.28
N THR A 811 13.13 25.42 -1.79
CA THR A 811 13.39 24.61 -0.59
C THR A 811 12.83 25.19 0.72
N ASP A 812 12.32 26.44 0.71
CA ASP A 812 11.61 27.00 1.87
C ASP A 812 10.26 26.30 2.08
N THR A 813 9.72 25.69 1.02
CA THR A 813 8.58 24.78 1.10
C THR A 813 9.11 23.37 1.32
N HIS A 814 8.67 22.71 2.39
CA HIS A 814 8.95 21.30 2.62
C HIS A 814 8.52 20.46 1.40
N GLU A 815 9.43 19.60 0.91
CA GLU A 815 9.26 18.81 -0.32
C GLU A 815 9.07 19.65 -1.60
N GLY A 816 9.69 20.85 -1.65
CA GLY A 816 9.52 21.81 -2.73
C GLY A 816 9.75 21.27 -4.15
N LEU A 817 10.74 20.38 -4.34
CA LEU A 817 10.96 19.73 -5.65
C LEU A 817 9.75 18.87 -6.08
N SER A 818 9.20 18.09 -5.15
CA SER A 818 8.02 17.25 -5.41
C SER A 818 6.81 18.11 -5.78
N TRP A 819 6.59 19.21 -5.06
CA TRP A 819 5.57 20.20 -5.40
C TRP A 819 5.74 20.79 -6.81
N ALA A 820 6.99 21.07 -7.20
CA ALA A 820 7.29 21.63 -8.51
C ALA A 820 7.03 20.61 -9.63
N LEU A 821 7.61 19.40 -9.54
CA LEU A 821 7.50 18.38 -10.58
C LEU A 821 6.07 17.90 -10.78
N GLU A 822 5.32 17.64 -9.70
CA GLU A 822 3.89 17.34 -9.79
C GLU A 822 3.09 18.55 -10.31
N GLY A 823 3.50 19.78 -9.96
CA GLY A 823 2.92 21.01 -10.49
C GLY A 823 3.02 21.12 -12.01
N TYR A 824 4.16 20.78 -12.60
CA TYR A 824 4.37 20.84 -14.06
C TYR A 824 3.53 19.80 -14.82
N LEU A 825 3.34 18.62 -14.23
CA LEU A 825 2.43 17.61 -14.79
C LEU A 825 0.98 18.10 -14.76
N ASN A 826 0.59 18.76 -13.67
CA ASN A 826 -0.73 19.38 -13.55
C ASN A 826 -0.94 20.55 -14.53
N ASP A 827 0.10 21.35 -14.77
CA ASP A 827 0.07 22.42 -15.77
C ASP A 827 -0.10 21.89 -17.19
N TYR A 828 0.51 20.75 -17.51
CA TYR A 828 0.24 20.06 -18.78
C TYR A 828 -1.25 19.69 -18.87
N GLY A 829 -1.85 19.11 -17.83
CA GLY A 829 -3.28 18.83 -17.76
C GLY A 829 -4.15 20.07 -18.03
N ILE A 830 -3.89 21.16 -17.31
CA ILE A 830 -4.59 22.45 -17.48
C ILE A 830 -4.43 22.95 -18.92
N ALA A 831 -3.22 22.88 -19.48
CA ALA A 831 -2.97 23.31 -20.86
C ALA A 831 -3.80 22.51 -21.87
N ARG A 832 -3.86 21.18 -21.73
CA ARG A 832 -4.61 20.29 -22.64
C ARG A 832 -6.12 20.50 -22.51
N MET A 833 -6.63 20.65 -21.30
CA MET A 833 -8.04 20.95 -21.06
C MET A 833 -8.41 22.33 -21.62
N GLY A 834 -7.58 23.35 -21.41
CA GLY A 834 -7.77 24.70 -21.95
C GLY A 834 -7.77 24.71 -23.48
N GLN A 835 -6.87 23.95 -24.11
CA GLN A 835 -6.86 23.79 -25.58
C GLN A 835 -8.18 23.18 -26.09
N ALA A 836 -8.67 22.13 -25.42
CA ALA A 836 -9.92 21.48 -25.77
C ALA A 836 -11.15 22.38 -25.53
N LEU A 837 -11.16 23.15 -24.45
CA LEU A 837 -12.20 24.16 -24.17
C LEU A 837 -12.19 25.27 -25.22
N TYR A 838 -11.03 25.82 -25.56
CA TYR A 838 -10.91 26.83 -26.62
C TYR A 838 -11.44 26.33 -27.97
N ALA A 839 -11.09 25.10 -28.35
CA ALA A 839 -11.60 24.49 -29.57
C ALA A 839 -13.14 24.37 -29.59
N LYS A 840 -13.76 24.24 -28.41
CA LYS A 840 -15.22 24.11 -28.25
C LYS A 840 -15.95 25.44 -28.11
N THR A 841 -15.38 26.41 -27.39
CA THR A 841 -16.07 27.66 -27.01
C THR A 841 -15.59 28.89 -27.80
N GLY A 842 -14.35 28.86 -28.31
CA GLY A 842 -13.70 30.03 -28.92
C GLY A 842 -13.29 31.12 -27.93
N GLU A 843 -13.43 30.91 -26.62
CA GLU A 843 -13.06 31.89 -25.60
C GLU A 843 -11.54 32.05 -25.51
N LYS A 844 -11.06 33.27 -25.78
CA LYS A 844 -9.62 33.54 -25.92
C LYS A 844 -8.80 33.26 -24.66
N ARG A 845 -9.38 33.42 -23.46
CA ARG A 845 -8.68 33.17 -22.19
C ARG A 845 -8.08 31.75 -22.16
N TYR A 846 -8.85 30.75 -22.58
CA TYR A 846 -8.40 29.35 -22.56
C TYR A 846 -7.20 29.11 -23.46
N LYS A 847 -7.11 29.83 -24.59
CA LYS A 847 -5.95 29.75 -25.48
C LYS A 847 -4.71 30.36 -24.83
N GLU A 848 -4.83 31.55 -24.25
CA GLU A 848 -3.71 32.28 -23.63
C GLU A 848 -3.20 31.56 -22.38
N GLU A 849 -4.13 31.10 -21.53
CA GLU A 849 -3.87 30.27 -20.35
C GLU A 849 -3.22 28.94 -20.76
N SER A 850 -3.73 28.26 -21.80
CA SER A 850 -3.14 27.01 -22.31
C SER A 850 -1.71 27.18 -22.81
N GLU A 851 -1.41 28.25 -23.56
CA GLU A 851 -0.04 28.56 -24.02
C GLU A 851 0.91 28.83 -22.84
N TYR A 852 0.42 29.48 -21.78
CA TYR A 852 1.19 29.74 -20.55
C TYR A 852 1.50 28.45 -19.79
N PHE A 853 0.49 27.64 -19.48
CA PHE A 853 0.70 26.40 -18.73
C PHE A 853 1.47 25.33 -19.52
N LEU A 854 1.36 25.30 -20.85
CA LEU A 854 2.20 24.42 -21.68
C LEU A 854 3.68 24.85 -21.64
N ASN A 855 3.94 26.15 -21.45
CA ASN A 855 5.30 26.62 -21.20
C ASN A 855 5.79 26.16 -19.83
N ARG A 856 5.00 26.43 -18.79
CA ARG A 856 5.33 26.11 -17.39
C ARG A 856 5.52 24.60 -17.14
N ALA A 857 4.80 23.76 -17.88
CA ALA A 857 4.96 22.31 -17.85
C ALA A 857 6.38 21.81 -18.26
N ARG A 858 7.22 22.69 -18.85
CA ARG A 858 8.62 22.41 -19.20
C ARG A 858 9.64 22.96 -18.20
N ASP A 859 9.21 23.65 -17.15
CA ASP A 859 10.11 24.26 -16.15
C ASP A 859 10.82 23.23 -15.27
N TYR A 860 10.50 21.94 -15.40
CA TYR A 860 11.27 20.85 -14.77
C TYR A 860 12.76 20.92 -15.12
N VAL A 861 13.13 21.46 -16.29
CA VAL A 861 14.53 21.68 -16.68
C VAL A 861 15.28 22.60 -15.71
N ASN A 862 14.59 23.49 -15.01
CA ASN A 862 15.18 24.41 -14.03
C ASN A 862 15.68 23.69 -12.79
N LEU A 863 15.18 22.49 -12.49
CA LEU A 863 15.55 21.71 -11.31
C LEU A 863 16.46 20.53 -11.65
N PHE A 864 16.89 20.38 -12.91
CA PHE A 864 17.83 19.36 -13.31
C PHE A 864 19.28 19.84 -13.15
N ASP A 865 20.00 19.25 -12.20
CA ASP A 865 21.43 19.50 -12.05
C ASP A 865 22.20 18.56 -12.98
N SER A 866 22.63 19.08 -14.13
CA SER A 866 23.37 18.30 -15.13
C SER A 866 24.73 17.79 -14.63
N LYS A 867 25.30 18.36 -13.57
CA LYS A 867 26.56 17.87 -12.98
C LYS A 867 26.33 16.71 -12.03
N ALA A 868 25.23 16.73 -11.27
CA ALA A 868 24.81 15.59 -10.44
C ALA A 868 24.16 14.49 -11.28
N GLY A 869 23.50 14.85 -12.39
CA GLY A 869 22.72 13.95 -13.25
C GLY A 869 21.32 13.64 -12.70
N PHE A 870 20.80 14.50 -11.82
CA PHE A 870 19.53 14.29 -11.11
C PHE A 870 18.75 15.59 -10.93
N PHE A 871 17.47 15.46 -10.64
CA PHE A 871 16.66 16.54 -10.12
C PHE A 871 16.98 16.78 -8.65
N GLN A 872 17.15 18.04 -8.24
CA GLN A 872 17.30 18.42 -6.84
C GLN A 872 16.73 19.81 -6.55
N GLY A 873 16.37 20.07 -5.30
CA GLY A 873 15.76 21.34 -4.90
C GLY A 873 16.69 22.55 -5.07
N ARG A 874 16.09 23.72 -5.27
CA ARG A 874 16.78 25.03 -5.26
C ARG A 874 16.18 25.96 -4.21
N ASP A 875 17.01 26.78 -3.59
CA ASP A 875 16.55 27.86 -2.72
C ASP A 875 15.95 29.02 -3.53
N ALA A 876 15.40 30.04 -2.86
CA ALA A 876 14.83 31.22 -3.50
C ALA A 876 15.88 32.06 -4.27
N ASP A 877 17.17 31.92 -3.96
CA ASP A 877 18.27 32.57 -4.68
C ASP A 877 18.71 31.79 -5.94
N GLY A 878 18.17 30.58 -6.16
CA GLY A 878 18.53 29.71 -7.28
C GLY A 878 19.72 28.78 -7.04
N LYS A 879 20.21 28.68 -5.80
CA LYS A 879 21.29 27.75 -5.44
C LYS A 879 20.73 26.36 -5.19
N TRP A 880 21.48 25.34 -5.59
CA TRP A 880 21.15 23.95 -5.29
C TRP A 880 21.15 23.68 -3.78
N ARG A 881 20.23 22.86 -3.29
CA ARG A 881 20.20 22.43 -1.88
C ARG A 881 21.51 21.74 -1.48
N VAL A 882 22.06 20.92 -2.38
CA VAL A 882 23.33 20.21 -2.19
C VAL A 882 24.25 20.53 -3.35
N GLU A 883 25.50 20.85 -3.05
CA GLU A 883 26.55 20.99 -4.06
C GLU A 883 26.64 19.74 -4.93
N SER A 884 26.66 19.91 -6.26
CA SER A 884 26.56 18.81 -7.23
C SER A 884 27.55 17.67 -6.99
N SER A 885 28.77 18.00 -6.51
CA SER A 885 29.83 17.02 -6.25
C SER A 885 29.60 16.15 -5.01
N SER A 886 28.69 16.57 -4.13
CA SER A 886 28.38 15.90 -2.86
C SER A 886 26.96 15.33 -2.84
N TYR A 887 26.22 15.44 -3.95
CA TYR A 887 24.88 14.93 -4.06
C TYR A 887 24.88 13.40 -4.14
N ASP A 888 24.13 12.76 -3.24
CA ASP A 888 23.89 11.31 -3.26
C ASP A 888 22.39 11.05 -3.55
N PRO A 889 22.05 10.46 -4.71
CA PRO A 889 20.66 10.22 -5.11
C PRO A 889 19.93 9.21 -4.23
N ARG A 890 20.64 8.50 -3.34
CA ARG A 890 20.05 7.50 -2.44
C ARG A 890 19.42 8.12 -1.21
N VAL A 891 19.78 9.36 -0.85
CA VAL A 891 19.26 10.03 0.35
C VAL A 891 17.78 10.40 0.16
N TRP A 892 16.93 9.87 1.05
CA TRP A 892 15.48 10.08 1.02
C TRP A 892 15.04 11.41 1.65
N GLY A 893 13.88 11.92 1.24
CA GLY A 893 13.26 13.08 1.88
C GLY A 893 13.87 14.44 1.49
N TYR A 894 13.68 15.45 2.33
CA TYR A 894 13.97 16.88 2.09
C TYR A 894 13.16 17.46 0.91
N ASP A 895 13.62 17.18 -0.30
CA ASP A 895 13.05 17.63 -1.57
C ASP A 895 11.97 16.67 -2.08
N TYR A 896 12.09 15.39 -1.69
CA TYR A 896 11.32 14.27 -2.22
C TYR A 896 10.26 13.81 -1.21
N THR A 897 9.01 13.67 -1.65
CA THR A 897 7.96 12.97 -0.90
C THR A 897 8.12 11.47 -1.09
N GLU A 898 8.20 10.71 0.01
CA GLU A 898 8.27 9.22 0.06
C GLU A 898 9.29 8.55 -0.87
N THR A 899 10.38 9.26 -1.22
CA THR A 899 11.42 8.69 -2.08
C THR A 899 12.72 9.47 -1.99
N ASN A 900 13.62 9.25 -2.95
CA ASN A 900 14.92 9.89 -3.11
C ASN A 900 15.12 10.38 -4.56
N GLY A 901 16.34 10.80 -4.90
CA GLY A 901 16.70 11.29 -6.24
C GLY A 901 16.42 10.31 -7.37
N TRP A 902 16.48 9.00 -7.10
CA TRP A 902 16.16 7.96 -8.09
C TRP A 902 14.66 7.90 -8.42
N GLY A 903 13.79 8.04 -7.43
CA GLY A 903 12.34 8.01 -7.63
C GLY A 903 11.86 9.13 -8.55
N TYR A 904 12.44 10.33 -8.42
CA TYR A 904 12.08 11.50 -9.24
C TYR A 904 12.90 11.67 -10.53
N ALA A 905 13.91 10.83 -10.79
CA ALA A 905 14.77 10.91 -11.98
C ALA A 905 13.98 10.87 -13.31
N PHE A 906 12.75 10.34 -13.28
CA PHE A 906 11.92 10.13 -14.47
C PHE A 906 10.57 10.88 -14.41
N THR A 907 10.40 11.84 -13.49
CA THR A 907 9.13 12.56 -13.26
C THR A 907 8.99 13.77 -14.19
N ALA A 908 8.94 13.50 -15.50
CA ALA A 908 8.50 14.45 -16.53
C ALA A 908 7.85 13.71 -17.73
N PRO A 909 6.91 12.77 -17.51
CA PRO A 909 6.34 11.99 -18.61
C PRO A 909 5.61 12.84 -19.65
N GLN A 910 5.07 14.00 -19.26
CA GLN A 910 4.48 14.99 -20.18
C GLN A 910 5.45 15.46 -21.26
N ASP A 911 6.76 15.44 -20.97
CA ASP A 911 7.81 15.79 -21.90
C ASP A 911 8.93 14.75 -21.95
N SER A 912 8.55 13.49 -22.11
CA SER A 912 9.49 12.35 -22.12
C SER A 912 10.68 12.48 -23.09
N ARG A 913 10.52 13.15 -24.23
CA ARG A 913 11.62 13.47 -25.16
C ARG A 913 12.52 14.58 -24.63
N GLY A 914 11.95 15.64 -24.06
CA GLY A 914 12.72 16.70 -23.41
C GLY A 914 13.53 16.16 -22.22
N LEU A 915 12.94 15.27 -21.42
CA LEU A 915 13.64 14.53 -20.36
C LEU A 915 14.77 13.67 -20.93
N ALA A 916 14.53 12.95 -22.03
CA ALA A 916 15.60 12.20 -22.68
C ALA A 916 16.76 13.13 -23.10
N ASN A 917 16.46 14.32 -23.61
CA ASN A 917 17.48 15.28 -24.03
C ASN A 917 18.32 15.79 -22.84
N LEU A 918 17.77 15.91 -21.62
CA LEU A 918 18.56 16.20 -20.40
C LEU A 918 19.61 15.13 -20.11
N TYR A 919 19.31 13.87 -20.42
CA TYR A 919 20.22 12.74 -20.28
C TYR A 919 21.12 12.50 -21.51
N GLY A 920 21.14 13.39 -22.50
CA GLY A 920 21.92 13.22 -23.72
C GLY A 920 21.20 12.45 -24.84
N GLY A 921 19.87 12.42 -24.80
CA GLY A 921 18.98 11.79 -25.78
C GLY A 921 18.48 10.42 -25.36
N ARG A 922 17.77 9.74 -26.28
CA ARG A 922 17.08 8.45 -26.02
C ARG A 922 18.01 7.37 -25.45
N SER A 923 19.24 7.28 -25.93
CA SER A 923 20.22 6.31 -25.41
C SER A 923 20.63 6.62 -23.98
N GLY A 924 20.85 7.90 -23.64
CA GLY A 924 21.20 8.30 -22.28
C GLY A 924 20.06 8.09 -21.30
N LEU A 925 18.81 8.30 -21.71
CA LEU A 925 17.65 7.90 -20.89
C LEU A 925 17.61 6.39 -20.64
N ALA A 926 17.89 5.56 -21.67
CA ALA A 926 17.93 4.11 -21.51
C ALA A 926 19.07 3.67 -20.56
N GLU A 927 20.25 4.30 -20.66
CA GLU A 927 21.37 4.04 -19.76
C GLU A 927 21.04 4.43 -18.32
N LYS A 928 20.34 5.57 -18.11
CA LYS A 928 19.90 5.98 -16.77
C LYS A 928 18.88 5.03 -16.16
N LEU A 929 17.94 4.53 -16.97
CA LEU A 929 17.01 3.50 -16.54
C LEU A 929 17.74 2.18 -16.21
N ASP A 930 18.71 1.77 -17.02
CA ASP A 930 19.53 0.58 -16.72
C ASP A 930 20.30 0.74 -15.40
N GLU A 931 20.85 1.93 -15.13
CA GLU A 931 21.51 2.26 -13.87
C GLU A 931 20.53 2.19 -12.69
N TYR A 932 19.30 2.67 -12.86
CA TYR A 932 18.23 2.61 -11.86
C TYR A 932 17.84 1.17 -11.51
N PHE A 933 17.65 0.28 -12.50
CA PHE A 933 17.35 -1.14 -12.24
C PHE A 933 18.56 -1.95 -11.72
N ALA A 934 19.79 -1.46 -11.93
CA ALA A 934 21.02 -2.12 -11.46
C ALA A 934 21.47 -1.64 -10.07
N THR A 935 21.13 -0.41 -9.66
CA THR A 935 21.51 0.14 -8.36
C THR A 935 20.61 -0.41 -7.27
N HIS A 936 21.14 -1.09 -6.27
CA HIS A 936 20.30 -1.71 -5.22
C HIS A 936 19.80 -0.69 -4.19
N GLU A 937 18.49 -0.70 -3.91
CA GLU A 937 17.95 -0.15 -2.66
C GLU A 937 18.35 -1.07 -1.50
N THR A 938 18.81 -0.49 -0.39
CA THR A 938 19.41 -1.20 0.75
C THR A 938 18.60 -1.06 2.03
N ALA A 939 17.66 -0.12 2.08
CA ALA A 939 16.97 0.34 3.28
C ALA A 939 17.96 0.63 4.42
N SER A 940 19.10 1.27 4.09
CA SER A 940 20.14 1.58 5.08
C SER A 940 19.75 2.81 5.90
N PRO A 941 19.96 2.79 7.23
CA PRO A 941 19.87 3.98 8.08
C PRO A 941 20.72 5.17 7.59
N ASP A 942 21.80 4.92 6.83
CA ASP A 942 22.67 5.97 6.28
C ASP A 942 21.96 6.86 5.25
N PHE A 943 20.86 6.38 4.65
CA PHE A 943 20.16 7.06 3.55
C PHE A 943 18.76 7.56 3.91
N VAL A 944 18.37 7.53 5.19
CA VAL A 944 17.04 7.97 5.65
C VAL A 944 16.81 9.47 5.45
N GLY A 945 17.89 10.24 5.31
CA GLY A 945 17.84 11.67 4.99
C GLY A 945 17.03 12.49 5.99
N SER A 946 15.86 13.00 5.60
CA SER A 946 15.03 13.84 6.49
C SER A 946 14.05 13.03 7.35
N TYR A 947 13.94 11.72 7.14
CA TYR A 947 13.09 10.85 7.96
C TYR A 947 13.77 10.53 9.30
N SER A 948 12.97 10.28 10.34
CA SER A 948 13.48 9.96 11.68
C SER A 948 14.07 8.55 11.80
N GLY A 949 13.90 7.71 10.77
CA GLY A 949 14.37 6.33 10.72
C GLY A 949 14.03 5.70 9.37
N VAL A 950 14.33 4.41 9.22
CA VAL A 950 13.92 3.63 8.04
C VAL A 950 12.41 3.49 8.06
N ILE A 951 11.75 4.03 7.05
CA ILE A 951 10.30 3.90 6.85
C ILE A 951 9.97 2.62 6.09
N HIS A 952 8.70 2.20 6.09
CA HIS A 952 8.30 0.92 5.51
C HIS A 952 8.56 0.86 3.99
N GLU A 953 8.38 1.98 3.27
CA GLU A 953 8.57 2.10 1.83
C GLU A 953 10.01 1.82 1.39
N MET A 954 11.00 2.17 2.22
CA MET A 954 12.42 1.85 1.98
C MET A 954 12.65 0.34 2.04
N THR A 955 12.07 -0.31 3.05
CA THR A 955 12.20 -1.76 3.28
C THR A 955 11.49 -2.55 2.19
N GLU A 956 10.30 -2.10 1.79
CA GLU A 956 9.52 -2.69 0.72
C GLU A 956 10.22 -2.55 -0.64
N ALA A 957 10.76 -1.36 -0.94
CA ALA A 957 11.50 -1.12 -2.18
C ALA A 957 12.75 -2.00 -2.30
N ARG A 958 13.49 -2.19 -1.19
CA ARG A 958 14.60 -3.17 -1.10
C ARG A 958 14.11 -4.58 -1.49
N ASP A 959 12.97 -5.00 -0.95
CA ASP A 959 12.45 -6.36 -1.11
C ASP A 959 11.79 -6.61 -2.48
N VAL A 960 11.51 -5.55 -3.25
CA VAL A 960 11.13 -5.66 -4.67
C VAL A 960 12.23 -6.36 -5.47
N ARG A 961 13.51 -6.20 -5.09
CA ARG A 961 14.65 -6.89 -5.74
C ARG A 961 14.77 -6.59 -7.25
N MET A 962 14.52 -5.33 -7.63
CA MET A 962 14.66 -4.78 -8.99
C MET A 962 15.47 -3.46 -9.00
N GLY A 963 16.53 -3.39 -8.19
CA GLY A 963 17.34 -2.17 -8.06
C GLY A 963 16.63 -1.10 -7.23
N MET A 964 16.62 0.14 -7.74
CA MET A 964 15.91 1.28 -7.14
C MET A 964 14.42 1.31 -7.53
N TYR A 965 13.95 0.34 -8.33
CA TYR A 965 12.55 0.18 -8.67
C TYR A 965 11.72 -0.30 -7.49
N GLY A 966 11.32 0.64 -6.64
CA GLY A 966 10.38 0.43 -5.55
C GLY A 966 8.94 0.42 -6.04
N HIS A 967 8.51 -0.66 -6.72
CA HIS A 967 7.10 -0.87 -7.13
C HIS A 967 6.11 -0.83 -5.97
N SER A 968 6.59 -0.86 -4.72
CA SER A 968 5.79 -0.66 -3.52
C SER A 968 5.22 0.75 -3.38
N ASN A 969 5.74 1.75 -4.13
CA ASN A 969 5.31 3.14 -4.06
C ASN A 969 5.09 3.74 -5.48
N GLN A 970 4.12 4.63 -5.56
CA GLN A 970 3.49 5.27 -6.70
C GLN A 970 4.48 5.98 -7.62
N VAL A 971 5.48 6.64 -7.06
CA VAL A 971 6.49 7.39 -7.84
C VAL A 971 7.24 6.50 -8.84
N ALA A 972 7.27 5.17 -8.62
CA ALA A 972 7.92 4.23 -9.51
C ALA A 972 6.99 3.74 -10.64
N HIS A 973 5.66 3.84 -10.51
CA HIS A 973 4.71 3.06 -11.32
C HIS A 973 4.77 3.32 -12.83
N HIS A 974 5.15 4.53 -13.26
CA HIS A 974 5.31 4.86 -14.68
C HIS A 974 6.69 4.51 -15.25
N VAL A 975 7.72 4.31 -14.40
CA VAL A 975 9.13 4.26 -14.81
C VAL A 975 9.43 3.14 -15.81
N ASN A 976 8.82 1.96 -15.64
CA ASN A 976 8.96 0.85 -16.60
C ASN A 976 8.60 1.25 -18.04
N TYR A 977 7.59 2.11 -18.20
CA TYR A 977 7.10 2.58 -19.50
C TYR A 977 7.97 3.70 -20.10
N MET A 978 8.91 4.29 -19.34
CA MET A 978 9.85 5.28 -19.87
C MET A 978 10.86 4.69 -20.86
N TYR A 979 11.07 3.37 -20.85
CA TYR A 979 11.84 2.70 -21.90
C TYR A 979 11.18 2.81 -23.29
N ASP A 980 9.86 3.01 -23.37
CA ASP A 980 9.18 3.30 -24.65
C ASP A 980 9.64 4.64 -25.23
N ALA A 981 9.78 5.67 -24.38
CA ALA A 981 10.34 6.96 -24.77
C ALA A 981 11.83 6.83 -25.17
N ALA A 982 12.57 5.99 -24.45
CA ALA A 982 13.96 5.65 -24.76
C ALA A 982 14.14 4.80 -26.03
N GLY A 983 13.04 4.30 -26.63
CA GLY A 983 13.06 3.48 -27.84
C GLY A 983 13.48 2.04 -27.64
N GLN A 984 13.39 1.53 -26.41
CA GLN A 984 13.73 0.16 -26.04
C GLN A 984 12.52 -0.58 -25.41
N PRO A 985 11.38 -0.69 -26.12
CA PRO A 985 10.13 -1.23 -25.58
C PRO A 985 10.24 -2.68 -25.07
N TRP A 986 11.20 -3.46 -25.57
CA TRP A 986 11.43 -4.81 -25.06
C TRP A 986 11.87 -4.83 -23.59
N LYS A 987 12.46 -3.75 -23.06
CA LYS A 987 12.79 -3.61 -21.63
C LYS A 987 11.54 -3.32 -20.80
N THR A 988 10.64 -2.45 -21.28
CA THR A 988 9.29 -2.29 -20.68
C THR A 988 8.58 -3.64 -20.60
N GLN A 989 8.54 -4.38 -21.70
CA GLN A 989 7.87 -5.68 -21.78
C GLN A 989 8.45 -6.70 -20.79
N HIS A 990 9.77 -6.75 -20.63
CA HIS A 990 10.42 -7.64 -19.68
C HIS A 990 10.07 -7.27 -18.24
N ASN A 991 10.28 -6.01 -17.85
CA ASN A 991 10.12 -5.57 -16.46
C ASN A 991 8.65 -5.61 -16.02
N VAL A 992 7.71 -5.18 -16.87
CA VAL A 992 6.27 -5.25 -16.57
C VAL A 992 5.84 -6.71 -16.34
N ARG A 993 6.38 -7.65 -17.11
CA ARG A 993 6.08 -9.08 -16.95
C ARG A 993 6.74 -9.69 -15.74
N GLU A 994 7.92 -9.22 -15.33
CA GLU A 994 8.50 -9.58 -14.04
C GLU A 994 7.57 -9.14 -12.90
N VAL A 995 7.16 -7.87 -12.88
CA VAL A 995 6.25 -7.32 -11.85
C VAL A 995 4.95 -8.13 -11.74
N LEU A 996 4.23 -8.29 -12.86
CA LEU A 996 2.96 -9.02 -12.89
C LEU A 996 3.07 -10.49 -12.47
N SER A 997 4.27 -11.09 -12.60
CA SER A 997 4.48 -12.50 -12.27
C SER A 997 4.72 -12.79 -10.79
N ARG A 998 5.17 -11.79 -10.00
CA ARG A 998 5.59 -12.05 -8.61
C ARG A 998 5.24 -10.98 -7.57
N LEU A 999 4.89 -9.74 -7.95
CA LEU A 999 4.66 -8.68 -6.94
C LEU A 999 3.21 -8.60 -6.44
N TYR A 1000 2.30 -9.41 -6.99
CA TYR A 1000 0.87 -9.43 -6.65
C TYR A 1000 0.38 -10.78 -6.10
N VAL A 1001 1.30 -11.59 -5.55
CA VAL A 1001 1.04 -12.96 -5.06
C VAL A 1001 0.73 -12.99 -3.55
N GLY A 1002 0.21 -14.13 -3.06
CA GLY A 1002 -0.03 -14.38 -1.63
C GLY A 1002 -1.43 -14.02 -1.15
N SER A 1003 -2.37 -13.83 -2.07
CA SER A 1003 -3.78 -13.50 -1.76
C SER A 1003 -4.44 -14.53 -0.82
N GLU A 1004 -3.99 -15.78 -0.82
CA GLU A 1004 -4.55 -16.87 0.01
C GLU A 1004 -4.23 -16.73 1.51
N ILE A 1005 -3.26 -15.89 1.87
CA ILE A 1005 -2.84 -15.66 3.26
C ILE A 1005 -2.89 -14.16 3.63
N GLY A 1006 -3.80 -13.43 3.00
CA GLY A 1006 -4.05 -12.01 3.27
C GLY A 1006 -2.99 -11.04 2.75
N GLN A 1007 -2.01 -11.49 1.97
CA GLN A 1007 -1.06 -10.60 1.29
C GLN A 1007 -1.66 -10.10 -0.04
N GLY A 1008 -0.88 -10.01 -1.12
CA GLY A 1008 -1.38 -9.74 -2.47
C GLY A 1008 -0.86 -8.45 -3.09
N TYR A 1009 -0.20 -7.56 -2.33
CA TYR A 1009 0.51 -6.39 -2.84
C TYR A 1009 1.92 -6.30 -2.26
N HIS A 1010 2.71 -5.37 -2.78
CA HIS A 1010 4.10 -5.18 -2.39
C HIS A 1010 4.37 -3.91 -1.56
N GLY A 1011 3.35 -3.09 -1.40
CA GLY A 1011 3.30 -1.87 -0.62
C GLY A 1011 1.83 -1.51 -0.44
N ASP A 1012 1.54 -0.25 -0.20
CA ASP A 1012 0.17 0.23 0.01
C ASP A 1012 -0.69 0.16 -1.26
N GLU A 1013 -1.96 -0.23 -1.11
CA GLU A 1013 -2.89 -0.37 -2.24
C GLU A 1013 -3.33 0.98 -2.83
N ASP A 1014 -3.42 1.98 -1.94
CA ASP A 1014 -3.71 3.39 -2.19
C ASP A 1014 -4.93 3.66 -3.07
N ASN A 1015 -6.08 3.27 -2.52
CA ASN A 1015 -7.40 3.63 -3.02
C ASN A 1015 -7.64 3.24 -4.49
N GLY A 1016 -7.15 2.08 -4.89
CA GLY A 1016 -7.29 1.54 -6.24
C GLY A 1016 -6.09 1.80 -7.16
N GLU A 1017 -5.07 2.55 -6.74
CA GLU A 1017 -3.95 2.94 -7.62
C GLU A 1017 -3.14 1.72 -8.07
N GLN A 1018 -2.65 0.89 -7.13
CA GLN A 1018 -1.88 -0.31 -7.47
C GLN A 1018 -2.76 -1.34 -8.21
N SER A 1019 -4.04 -1.41 -7.85
CA SER A 1019 -5.01 -2.28 -8.51
C SER A 1019 -5.27 -1.89 -9.96
N ALA A 1020 -5.39 -0.59 -10.25
CA ALA A 1020 -5.53 -0.10 -11.61
C ALA A 1020 -4.23 -0.24 -12.40
N TRP A 1021 -3.06 -0.12 -11.75
CA TRP A 1021 -1.77 -0.44 -12.38
C TRP A 1021 -1.74 -1.89 -12.88
N TYR A 1022 -2.12 -2.84 -12.01
CA TYR A 1022 -2.19 -4.27 -12.38
C TYR A 1022 -3.12 -4.47 -13.58
N LEU A 1023 -4.33 -3.88 -13.54
CA LEU A 1023 -5.32 -4.01 -14.61
C LEU A 1023 -4.78 -3.51 -15.95
N PHE A 1024 -4.27 -2.27 -16.00
CA PHE A 1024 -3.73 -1.68 -17.23
C PHE A 1024 -2.57 -2.50 -17.78
N SER A 1025 -1.59 -2.82 -16.94
CA SER A 1025 -0.43 -3.61 -17.32
C SER A 1025 -0.82 -5.01 -17.81
N ALA A 1026 -1.80 -5.67 -17.17
CA ALA A 1026 -2.30 -6.98 -17.60
C ALA A 1026 -3.06 -6.93 -18.94
N LEU A 1027 -3.74 -5.82 -19.25
CA LEU A 1027 -4.32 -5.54 -20.56
C LEU A 1027 -3.26 -5.19 -21.63
N GLY A 1028 -2.02 -4.92 -21.22
CA GLY A 1028 -0.88 -4.65 -22.09
C GLY A 1028 -0.69 -3.18 -22.46
N PHE A 1029 -1.29 -2.24 -21.73
CA PHE A 1029 -1.08 -0.80 -21.95
C PHE A 1029 -1.32 0.04 -20.69
N TYR A 1030 -0.66 1.20 -20.56
CA TYR A 1030 -0.62 2.03 -19.34
C TYR A 1030 -0.77 3.54 -19.64
N PRO A 1031 -1.49 4.32 -18.81
CA PRO A 1031 -1.66 5.77 -18.99
C PRO A 1031 -0.40 6.59 -18.63
N LEU A 1032 0.68 6.46 -19.41
CA LEU A 1032 1.97 7.11 -19.12
C LEU A 1032 1.90 8.64 -19.11
N VAL A 1033 1.29 9.24 -20.14
CA VAL A 1033 1.24 10.69 -20.33
C VAL A 1033 -0.17 11.20 -20.02
N MET A 1034 -0.44 11.41 -18.74
CA MET A 1034 -1.73 11.88 -18.25
C MET A 1034 -2.15 13.22 -18.88
N GLY A 1035 -3.41 13.33 -19.33
CA GLY A 1035 -3.93 14.52 -20.03
C GLY A 1035 -3.69 14.52 -21.55
N SER A 1036 -2.93 13.55 -22.09
CA SER A 1036 -2.69 13.45 -23.53
C SER A 1036 -3.83 12.77 -24.30
N GLY A 1037 -4.59 11.89 -23.62
CA GLY A 1037 -5.54 10.98 -24.26
C GLY A 1037 -4.89 9.74 -24.90
N GLU A 1038 -3.69 9.34 -24.49
CA GLU A 1038 -2.97 8.16 -25.01
C GLU A 1038 -2.52 7.18 -23.90
N TYR A 1039 -2.23 5.93 -24.29
CA TYR A 1039 -1.72 4.87 -23.43
C TYR A 1039 -0.44 4.27 -24.03
N ALA A 1040 0.63 4.13 -23.23
CA ALA A 1040 1.86 3.44 -23.60
C ALA A 1040 1.65 1.92 -23.65
N VAL A 1041 2.31 1.20 -24.56
CA VAL A 1041 2.12 -0.24 -24.77
C VAL A 1041 3.15 -1.04 -23.97
N GLY A 1042 2.66 -1.93 -23.11
CA GLY A 1042 3.47 -2.88 -22.35
C GLY A 1042 3.50 -4.27 -22.97
N SER A 1043 3.25 -5.28 -22.13
CA SER A 1043 3.13 -6.69 -22.52
C SER A 1043 1.93 -7.32 -21.81
N PRO A 1044 0.92 -7.80 -22.55
CA PRO A 1044 -0.30 -8.34 -21.92
C PRO A 1044 0.01 -9.58 -21.08
N LEU A 1045 -0.84 -9.87 -20.09
CA LEU A 1045 -0.71 -11.03 -19.19
C LEU A 1045 -1.49 -12.26 -19.68
N PHE A 1046 -2.67 -12.02 -20.26
CA PHE A 1046 -3.60 -13.08 -20.64
C PHE A 1046 -3.46 -13.44 -22.13
N THR A 1047 -3.96 -14.62 -22.49
CA THR A 1047 -4.03 -15.02 -23.91
C THR A 1047 -5.13 -14.27 -24.66
N LYS A 1048 -6.18 -13.87 -23.94
CA LYS A 1048 -7.20 -12.94 -24.40
C LYS A 1048 -7.82 -12.22 -23.20
N ALA A 1049 -8.10 -10.93 -23.37
CA ALA A 1049 -8.94 -10.14 -22.48
C ALA A 1049 -10.01 -9.41 -23.31
N THR A 1050 -11.22 -9.34 -22.79
CA THR A 1050 -12.34 -8.58 -23.37
C THR A 1050 -12.77 -7.54 -22.36
N VAL A 1051 -12.73 -6.27 -22.75
CA VAL A 1051 -13.21 -5.15 -21.95
C VAL A 1051 -14.54 -4.67 -22.54
N HIS A 1052 -15.61 -4.83 -21.77
CA HIS A 1052 -16.97 -4.40 -22.12
C HIS A 1052 -17.16 -2.92 -21.77
N LEU A 1053 -17.03 -2.07 -22.77
CA LEU A 1053 -17.12 -0.62 -22.62
C LEU A 1053 -18.56 -0.19 -22.35
N GLU A 1054 -18.74 0.91 -21.61
CA GLU A 1054 -20.07 1.41 -21.24
C GLU A 1054 -20.94 1.77 -22.46
N ASN A 1055 -20.32 2.09 -23.61
CA ASN A 1055 -21.03 2.36 -24.86
C ASN A 1055 -21.55 1.11 -25.59
N GLY A 1056 -21.46 -0.08 -24.97
CA GLY A 1056 -21.95 -1.35 -25.51
C GLY A 1056 -21.03 -2.00 -26.54
N ARG A 1057 -19.77 -1.56 -26.64
CA ARG A 1057 -18.76 -2.13 -27.52
C ARG A 1057 -17.69 -2.87 -26.73
N ASP A 1058 -16.99 -3.78 -27.40
CA ASP A 1058 -15.91 -4.54 -26.79
C ASP A 1058 -14.55 -4.07 -27.32
N LEU A 1059 -13.61 -3.90 -26.40
CA LEU A 1059 -12.18 -3.86 -26.69
C LEU A 1059 -11.60 -5.25 -26.40
N VAL A 1060 -11.10 -5.93 -27.42
CA VAL A 1060 -10.50 -7.26 -27.29
C VAL A 1060 -8.99 -7.14 -27.40
N VAL A 1061 -8.27 -7.53 -26.35
CA VAL A 1061 -6.83 -7.75 -26.36
C VAL A 1061 -6.58 -9.23 -26.62
N ARG A 1062 -5.88 -9.57 -27.69
CA ARG A 1062 -5.59 -10.96 -28.08
C ARG A 1062 -4.08 -11.17 -28.19
N ALA A 1063 -3.57 -12.16 -27.48
CA ALA A 1063 -2.17 -12.53 -27.42
C ALA A 1063 -2.04 -14.07 -27.29
N PRO A 1064 -2.41 -14.86 -28.31
CA PRO A 1064 -2.64 -16.30 -28.17
C PRO A 1064 -1.37 -17.11 -27.82
N GLU A 1065 -0.19 -16.60 -28.17
CA GLU A 1065 1.10 -17.23 -27.85
C GLU A 1065 1.69 -16.72 -26.52
N ASN A 1066 0.96 -15.91 -25.75
CA ASN A 1066 1.44 -15.38 -24.48
C ASN A 1066 1.68 -16.50 -23.46
N SER A 1067 2.81 -16.40 -22.74
CA SER A 1067 3.20 -17.35 -21.69
C SER A 1067 4.26 -16.73 -20.78
N ALA A 1068 4.73 -17.47 -19.77
CA ALA A 1068 5.89 -17.09 -18.97
C ALA A 1068 7.18 -16.95 -19.81
N ARG A 1069 7.25 -17.61 -20.97
CA ARG A 1069 8.40 -17.53 -21.90
C ARG A 1069 8.22 -16.45 -22.96
N ASN A 1070 7.01 -16.30 -23.51
CA ASN A 1070 6.73 -15.40 -24.61
C ASN A 1070 6.23 -14.06 -24.08
N VAL A 1071 7.17 -13.22 -23.63
CA VAL A 1071 6.89 -11.93 -23.00
C VAL A 1071 7.08 -10.73 -23.94
N TYR A 1072 7.74 -10.92 -25.10
CA TYR A 1072 8.13 -9.82 -25.99
C TYR A 1072 7.18 -9.67 -27.18
N VAL A 1073 6.76 -8.43 -27.46
CA VAL A 1073 5.92 -8.10 -28.60
C VAL A 1073 6.77 -8.13 -29.88
N GLN A 1074 6.42 -9.02 -30.80
CA GLN A 1074 6.99 -9.15 -32.15
C GLN A 1074 6.30 -8.23 -33.16
N GLY A 1075 5.02 -7.95 -32.91
CA GLY A 1075 4.20 -7.02 -33.69
C GLY A 1075 2.86 -6.78 -33.04
N LEU A 1076 2.26 -5.62 -33.33
CA LEU A 1076 0.91 -5.27 -32.91
C LEU A 1076 0.07 -4.95 -34.14
N LYS A 1077 -1.14 -5.49 -34.22
CA LYS A 1077 -2.17 -5.03 -35.15
C LYS A 1077 -3.33 -4.43 -34.37
N VAL A 1078 -3.82 -3.30 -34.86
CA VAL A 1078 -4.99 -2.62 -34.30
C VAL A 1078 -6.08 -2.63 -35.36
N ASN A 1079 -7.17 -3.33 -35.09
CA ASN A 1079 -8.25 -3.58 -36.05
C ASN A 1079 -7.75 -4.12 -37.40
N GLY A 1080 -6.76 -5.03 -37.36
CA GLY A 1080 -6.15 -5.66 -38.53
C GLY A 1080 -5.04 -4.86 -39.21
N HIS A 1081 -4.83 -3.59 -38.83
CA HIS A 1081 -3.78 -2.74 -39.38
C HIS A 1081 -2.51 -2.80 -38.54
N THR A 1082 -1.34 -2.90 -39.18
CA THR A 1082 -0.04 -2.88 -38.49
C THR A 1082 0.14 -1.59 -37.70
N TRP A 1083 0.41 -1.72 -36.41
CA TRP A 1083 0.73 -0.63 -35.50
C TRP A 1083 2.22 -0.66 -35.18
N LYS A 1084 2.90 0.49 -35.31
CA LYS A 1084 4.35 0.61 -35.15
C LYS A 1084 4.78 1.54 -34.02
N SER A 1085 3.82 2.20 -33.37
CA SER A 1085 4.05 3.07 -32.21
C SER A 1085 3.84 2.29 -30.91
N THR A 1086 4.54 2.69 -29.87
CA THR A 1086 4.31 2.25 -28.49
C THR A 1086 3.23 3.08 -27.79
N SER A 1087 2.52 3.95 -28.51
CA SER A 1087 1.39 4.72 -27.98
C SER A 1087 0.07 4.31 -28.64
N LEU A 1088 -1.01 4.28 -27.86
CA LEU A 1088 -2.37 3.94 -28.28
C LEU A 1088 -3.35 5.06 -27.90
N PRO A 1089 -4.01 5.72 -28.87
CA PRO A 1089 -4.99 6.75 -28.55
C PRO A 1089 -6.23 6.20 -27.86
N HIS A 1090 -6.72 6.88 -26.82
CA HIS A 1090 -7.98 6.54 -26.14
C HIS A 1090 -9.17 6.50 -27.11
N SER A 1091 -9.24 7.43 -28.06
CA SER A 1091 -10.30 7.45 -29.09
C SER A 1091 -10.34 6.19 -29.96
N LEU A 1092 -9.23 5.45 -30.04
CA LEU A 1092 -9.19 4.15 -30.69
C LEU A 1092 -9.78 3.08 -29.77
N LEU A 1093 -9.33 3.01 -28.52
CA LEU A 1093 -9.78 2.02 -27.54
C LEU A 1093 -11.27 2.16 -27.20
N ALA A 1094 -11.72 3.39 -26.95
CA ALA A 1094 -13.10 3.71 -26.57
C ALA A 1094 -14.14 3.40 -27.67
N ARG A 1095 -13.71 3.23 -28.93
CA ARG A 1095 -14.60 2.79 -30.04
C ARG A 1095 -14.76 1.27 -30.12
N GLY A 1096 -14.14 0.52 -29.20
CA GLY A 1096 -13.98 -0.92 -29.28
C GLY A 1096 -13.04 -1.32 -30.41
N GLY A 1097 -12.85 -2.63 -30.56
CA GLY A 1097 -11.99 -3.20 -31.60
C GLY A 1097 -11.09 -4.29 -31.07
N VAL A 1098 -10.04 -4.60 -31.83
CA VAL A 1098 -9.11 -5.67 -31.48
C VAL A 1098 -7.66 -5.18 -31.51
N LEU A 1099 -6.95 -5.37 -30.39
CA LEU A 1099 -5.50 -5.30 -30.28
C LEU A 1099 -4.95 -6.73 -30.39
N ASP A 1100 -4.25 -7.02 -31.49
CA ASP A 1100 -3.72 -8.35 -31.79
C ASP A 1100 -2.19 -8.33 -31.63
N PHE A 1101 -1.72 -8.90 -30.51
CA PHE A 1101 -0.31 -8.98 -30.13
C PHE A 1101 0.29 -10.30 -30.63
N ASP A 1102 1.31 -10.18 -31.46
CA ASP A 1102 2.21 -11.27 -31.82
C ASP A 1102 3.31 -11.36 -30.77
N MET A 1103 3.37 -12.46 -30.01
CA MET A 1103 4.22 -12.61 -28.82
C MET A 1103 5.37 -13.58 -29.10
N GLY A 1104 6.55 -13.31 -28.55
CA GLY A 1104 7.73 -14.14 -28.77
C GLY A 1104 8.68 -14.19 -27.58
N PRO A 1105 9.62 -15.16 -27.57
CA PRO A 1105 10.52 -15.42 -26.45
C PRO A 1105 11.79 -14.55 -26.45
N ARG A 1106 11.97 -13.68 -27.44
CA ARG A 1106 13.15 -12.82 -27.60
C ARG A 1106 12.74 -11.39 -27.97
N PRO A 1107 13.51 -10.37 -27.56
CA PRO A 1107 13.31 -8.99 -28.00
C PRO A 1107 13.19 -8.85 -29.52
N SER A 1108 12.31 -7.95 -29.97
CA SER A 1108 12.08 -7.63 -31.38
C SER A 1108 12.45 -6.18 -31.70
N LYS A 1109 12.35 -5.78 -32.97
CA LYS A 1109 12.54 -4.38 -33.42
C LYS A 1109 11.23 -3.56 -33.43
N TRP A 1110 10.12 -4.13 -33.00
CA TRP A 1110 8.83 -3.42 -32.93
C TRP A 1110 8.92 -2.23 -31.97
N GLY A 1111 8.30 -1.09 -32.31
CA GLY A 1111 8.24 0.10 -31.45
C GLY A 1111 9.55 0.91 -31.34
N THR A 1112 10.60 0.58 -32.08
CA THR A 1112 11.95 1.21 -31.95
C THR A 1112 12.19 2.42 -32.85
N GLY A 1113 11.23 2.75 -33.72
CA GLY A 1113 11.37 3.82 -34.72
C GLY A 1113 11.53 5.22 -34.10
N LYS A 1114 12.04 6.18 -34.90
CA LYS A 1114 12.23 7.58 -34.47
C LYS A 1114 10.93 8.23 -33.94
N ASN A 1115 9.80 7.92 -34.58
CA ASN A 1115 8.48 8.48 -34.24
C ASN A 1115 7.56 7.42 -33.59
N ALA A 1116 8.14 6.38 -32.98
CA ALA A 1116 7.36 5.30 -32.37
C ALA A 1116 7.00 5.59 -30.91
N ALA A 1117 7.77 6.45 -30.23
CA ALA A 1117 7.66 6.77 -28.82
C ALA A 1117 6.31 7.43 -28.45
N PRO A 1118 5.96 7.46 -27.14
CA PRO A 1118 4.84 8.25 -26.63
C PRO A 1118 4.93 9.73 -26.97
N VAL A 1119 3.81 10.44 -26.88
CA VAL A 1119 3.77 11.90 -27.06
C VAL A 1119 4.64 12.63 -26.05
N SER A 1120 5.11 13.81 -26.44
CA SER A 1120 5.96 14.69 -25.67
C SER A 1120 5.64 16.14 -26.03
N ILE A 1121 5.87 17.10 -25.13
CA ILE A 1121 5.77 18.53 -25.49
C ILE A 1121 6.86 18.89 -26.51
N THR A 1122 8.10 18.50 -26.22
CA THR A 1122 9.30 18.70 -27.05
C THR A 1122 9.31 17.75 -28.24
N GLN A 1123 9.62 18.31 -29.43
CA GLN A 1123 9.51 17.61 -30.71
C GLN A 1123 10.85 17.45 -31.44
N ASP A 1124 11.93 18.00 -30.90
CA ASP A 1124 13.30 17.89 -31.39
C ASP A 1124 14.20 17.19 -30.34
N ASP A 1125 15.48 17.09 -30.66
CA ASP A 1125 16.49 16.40 -29.83
C ASP A 1125 17.33 17.40 -29.03
N GLU A 1126 16.76 18.58 -28.71
CA GLU A 1126 17.40 19.64 -27.93
C GLU A 1126 16.79 19.73 -26.52
N VAL A 1127 17.60 20.16 -25.54
CA VAL A 1127 17.09 20.41 -24.19
C VAL A 1127 16.02 21.52 -24.24
N PRO A 1128 14.85 21.34 -23.61
CA PRO A 1128 13.81 22.35 -23.65
C PRO A 1128 14.27 23.68 -23.05
N THR A 1129 13.96 24.78 -23.73
CA THR A 1129 14.17 26.15 -23.24
C THR A 1129 12.80 26.81 -23.04
N PRO A 1130 12.13 26.61 -21.88
CA PRO A 1130 10.90 27.31 -21.57
C PRO A 1130 11.15 28.83 -21.58
N ARG A 1131 10.11 29.59 -21.91
CA ARG A 1131 10.13 31.05 -21.81
C ARG A 1131 10.29 31.43 -20.35
N ALA A 1132 11.15 32.40 -20.08
CA ALA A 1132 11.42 32.92 -18.74
C ALA A 1132 11.08 34.41 -18.67
N ASP A 1133 10.87 34.92 -17.46
CA ASP A 1133 10.79 36.36 -17.24
C ASP A 1133 12.14 37.01 -17.59
N VAL A 1134 12.08 38.08 -18.38
CA VAL A 1134 13.26 38.84 -18.82
C VAL A 1134 13.37 40.20 -18.13
N LEU A 1135 12.47 40.49 -17.19
CA LEU A 1135 12.49 41.72 -16.44
C LEU A 1135 13.56 41.68 -15.34
N VAL A 1136 14.27 42.80 -15.16
CA VAL A 1136 15.30 42.97 -14.13
C VAL A 1136 15.12 44.35 -13.51
N GLY A 1137 14.43 44.41 -12.38
CA GLY A 1137 14.12 45.65 -11.68
C GLY A 1137 14.12 45.49 -10.16
N ASP A 1138 14.06 46.62 -9.45
CA ASP A 1138 13.93 46.65 -8.00
C ASP A 1138 12.50 47.02 -7.60
N GLY A 1139 12.05 46.52 -6.45
CA GLY A 1139 10.78 46.89 -5.82
C GLY A 1139 9.67 45.88 -6.05
N ALA A 1140 8.50 46.18 -5.50
CA ALA A 1140 7.40 45.24 -5.30
C ALA A 1140 6.83 44.59 -6.58
N LEU A 1141 7.15 45.08 -7.78
CA LEU A 1141 6.63 44.55 -9.05
C LEU A 1141 7.57 43.55 -9.74
N PHE A 1142 8.78 43.36 -9.19
CA PHE A 1142 9.89 42.58 -9.75
C PHE A 1142 10.66 41.79 -8.67
N ASP A 1143 10.08 41.60 -7.48
CA ASP A 1143 10.75 40.95 -6.34
C ASP A 1143 10.45 39.45 -6.24
N ASN A 1144 9.84 38.86 -7.27
CA ASN A 1144 9.46 37.45 -7.39
C ASN A 1144 8.52 36.99 -6.28
N THR A 1145 7.64 37.87 -5.82
CA THR A 1145 6.60 37.50 -4.84
C THR A 1145 5.27 38.18 -5.10
N SER A 1146 4.19 37.48 -4.77
CA SER A 1146 2.83 38.04 -4.76
C SER A 1146 2.46 38.65 -3.39
N ALA A 1147 3.41 38.70 -2.45
CA ALA A 1147 3.18 39.20 -1.10
C ALA A 1147 3.30 40.72 -0.97
N THR A 1148 4.05 41.35 -1.86
CA THR A 1148 4.21 42.80 -1.95
C THR A 1148 3.32 43.35 -3.07
N ASP A 1149 2.98 44.63 -3.01
CA ASP A 1149 2.19 45.29 -4.06
C ASP A 1149 2.49 46.79 -4.16
N ALA A 1150 2.23 47.37 -5.33
CA ALA A 1150 2.44 48.79 -5.61
C ALA A 1150 1.25 49.42 -6.36
N ALA A 1151 0.88 50.64 -5.95
CA ALA A 1151 -0.08 51.48 -6.66
C ALA A 1151 0.61 52.21 -7.82
N VAL A 1152 0.13 52.00 -9.04
CA VAL A 1152 0.78 52.48 -10.27
C VAL A 1152 -0.26 52.93 -11.31
N THR A 1153 0.13 53.87 -12.17
CA THR A 1153 -0.61 54.26 -13.40
C THR A 1153 0.12 53.82 -14.66
N SER A 1154 1.43 53.57 -14.56
CA SER A 1154 2.28 53.01 -15.60
C SER A 1154 3.43 52.27 -14.92
N VAL A 1155 3.86 51.17 -15.51
CA VAL A 1155 5.01 50.37 -15.06
C VAL A 1155 6.04 50.37 -16.17
N ASP A 1156 7.25 50.88 -15.91
CA ASP A 1156 8.39 50.65 -16.79
C ASP A 1156 8.87 49.21 -16.58
N LEU A 1157 9.05 48.47 -17.66
CA LEU A 1157 9.41 47.05 -17.63
C LEU A 1157 10.88 46.93 -18.08
N PRO A 1158 11.84 46.97 -17.14
CA PRO A 1158 13.26 47.01 -17.46
C PRO A 1158 13.74 45.67 -18.00
N VAL A 1159 14.33 45.67 -19.19
CA VAL A 1159 14.98 44.50 -19.80
C VAL A 1159 16.47 44.76 -19.91
N SER A 1160 17.29 43.74 -19.67
CA SER A 1160 18.76 43.86 -19.72
C SER A 1160 19.31 43.99 -21.14
N GLN A 1161 18.55 43.53 -22.14
CA GLN A 1161 18.90 43.56 -23.55
C GLN A 1161 17.65 43.65 -24.44
N GLN A 1162 17.85 43.90 -25.74
CA GLN A 1162 16.76 43.82 -26.70
C GLN A 1162 16.19 42.40 -26.74
N VAL A 1163 14.89 42.28 -26.49
CA VAL A 1163 14.21 41.01 -26.34
C VAL A 1163 12.85 41.05 -27.00
N LYS A 1164 12.33 39.91 -27.44
CA LYS A 1164 11.00 39.77 -28.03
C LYS A 1164 10.04 39.16 -27.00
N GLY A 1165 9.40 40.00 -26.19
CA GLY A 1165 8.35 39.54 -25.29
C GLY A 1165 7.15 38.99 -26.08
N VAL A 1166 6.78 37.74 -25.81
CA VAL A 1166 5.69 37.03 -26.49
C VAL A 1166 4.47 36.80 -25.61
N GLN A 1167 4.65 36.83 -24.30
CA GLN A 1167 3.58 36.75 -23.30
C GLN A 1167 3.99 37.61 -22.10
N TYR A 1168 3.04 38.06 -21.29
CA TYR A 1168 3.31 38.75 -20.04
C TYR A 1168 2.27 38.33 -19.00
N THR A 1169 2.63 38.41 -17.73
CA THR A 1169 1.71 38.16 -16.63
C THR A 1169 1.41 39.47 -15.90
N VAL A 1170 0.23 39.53 -15.26
CA VAL A 1170 -0.12 40.57 -14.29
C VAL A 1170 -0.69 39.86 -13.09
N THR A 1171 -0.17 40.12 -11.91
CA THR A 1171 -0.63 39.54 -10.65
C THR A 1171 -1.41 40.58 -9.85
N SER A 1172 -2.64 40.25 -9.46
CA SER A 1172 -3.44 41.14 -8.62
C SER A 1172 -2.83 41.28 -7.22
N ALA A 1173 -3.06 42.41 -6.56
CA ALA A 1173 -2.67 42.61 -5.17
C ALA A 1173 -3.42 41.69 -4.18
N SER A 1174 -3.14 41.88 -2.88
CA SER A 1174 -3.88 41.27 -1.77
C SER A 1174 -5.38 41.60 -1.73
N ASP A 1175 -5.80 42.61 -2.49
CA ASP A 1175 -7.19 42.98 -2.76
C ASP A 1175 -7.39 43.09 -4.28
N HIS A 1176 -7.88 42.01 -4.89
CA HIS A 1176 -8.04 41.93 -6.34
C HIS A 1176 -8.99 42.97 -6.93
N THR A 1177 -9.85 43.59 -6.11
CA THR A 1177 -10.78 44.63 -6.59
C THR A 1177 -10.06 45.92 -6.99
N LYS A 1178 -8.79 46.07 -6.59
CA LYS A 1178 -7.90 47.17 -6.98
C LYS A 1178 -7.01 46.86 -8.19
N ALA A 1179 -7.10 45.65 -8.74
CA ALA A 1179 -6.34 45.26 -9.92
C ALA A 1179 -6.77 46.06 -11.17
N PRO A 1180 -5.89 46.22 -12.18
CA PRO A 1180 -6.24 46.99 -13.36
C PRO A 1180 -7.32 46.30 -14.20
N SER A 1181 -8.23 47.08 -14.78
CA SER A 1181 -9.27 46.60 -15.70
C SER A 1181 -8.96 46.83 -17.19
N GLY A 1182 -7.88 47.56 -17.49
CA GLY A 1182 -7.43 47.84 -18.85
C GLY A 1182 -6.04 48.44 -18.87
N TRP A 1183 -5.27 48.11 -19.91
CA TRP A 1183 -3.88 48.56 -20.07
C TRP A 1183 -3.39 48.42 -21.52
N THR A 1184 -2.26 49.07 -21.82
CA THR A 1184 -1.56 48.98 -23.10
C THR A 1184 -0.09 48.62 -22.86
N LEU A 1185 0.34 47.47 -23.39
CA LEU A 1185 1.75 47.09 -23.43
C LEU A 1185 2.41 47.79 -24.63
N GLN A 1186 3.52 48.48 -24.38
CA GLN A 1186 4.27 49.20 -25.42
C GLN A 1186 5.75 48.81 -25.42
N GLY A 1187 6.35 48.78 -26.60
CA GLY A 1187 7.78 48.59 -26.82
C GLY A 1187 8.43 49.81 -27.49
N SER A 1188 9.70 50.06 -27.17
CA SER A 1188 10.50 51.13 -27.77
C SER A 1188 11.98 50.76 -27.87
N ASP A 1189 12.64 51.24 -28.92
CA ASP A 1189 14.10 51.13 -29.07
C ASP A 1189 14.83 52.31 -28.39
N ASP A 1190 14.21 53.49 -28.35
CA ASP A 1190 14.85 54.73 -27.87
C ASP A 1190 14.24 55.28 -26.57
N GLY A 1191 13.04 54.83 -26.19
CA GLY A 1191 12.29 55.29 -25.01
C GLY A 1191 11.46 56.55 -25.25
N THR A 1192 11.47 57.08 -26.47
CA THR A 1192 10.72 58.27 -26.90
C THR A 1192 9.60 57.90 -27.88
N ARG A 1193 9.83 56.93 -28.76
CA ARG A 1193 8.85 56.42 -29.72
C ARG A 1193 8.34 55.06 -29.26
N TRP A 1194 7.10 55.04 -28.78
CA TRP A 1194 6.46 53.85 -28.26
C TRP A 1194 5.50 53.24 -29.28
N LYS A 1195 5.64 51.94 -29.51
CA LYS A 1195 4.71 51.15 -30.34
C LYS A 1195 3.83 50.30 -29.43
N THR A 1196 2.52 50.36 -29.63
CA THR A 1196 1.59 49.44 -28.98
C THR A 1196 1.80 48.01 -29.50
N LEU A 1197 2.08 47.09 -28.58
CA LEU A 1197 2.26 45.66 -28.86
C LEU A 1197 1.02 44.86 -28.48
N ASP A 1198 0.34 45.28 -27.41
CA ASP A 1198 -0.92 44.71 -26.98
C ASP A 1198 -1.79 45.76 -26.26
N ARG A 1199 -3.11 45.57 -26.27
CA ARG A 1199 -4.07 46.41 -25.54
C ARG A 1199 -5.19 45.53 -24.98
N ARG A 1200 -5.42 45.65 -23.66
CA ARG A 1200 -6.45 44.94 -22.90
C ARG A 1200 -7.45 45.91 -22.30
N SER A 1201 -8.69 45.47 -22.15
CA SER A 1201 -9.79 46.27 -21.63
C SER A 1201 -10.88 45.36 -21.10
N ALA A 1202 -11.60 45.79 -20.06
CA ALA A 1202 -12.61 44.99 -19.37
C ALA A 1202 -12.07 43.66 -18.82
N GLU A 1203 -10.82 43.67 -18.38
CA GLU A 1203 -10.22 42.55 -17.65
C GLU A 1203 -10.65 42.59 -16.19
N SER A 1204 -10.71 41.42 -15.55
CA SER A 1204 -11.01 41.27 -14.13
C SER A 1204 -10.18 40.14 -13.53
N PHE A 1205 -9.93 40.22 -12.23
CA PHE A 1205 -9.30 39.16 -11.45
C PHE A 1205 -10.36 38.53 -10.55
N ALA A 1206 -10.39 37.19 -10.48
CA ALA A 1206 -11.42 36.47 -9.74
C ALA A 1206 -11.03 36.27 -8.26
N TRP A 1207 -9.73 36.30 -7.96
CA TRP A 1207 -9.18 36.00 -6.64
C TRP A 1207 -8.04 36.97 -6.29
N ASP A 1208 -7.83 37.18 -5.00
CA ASP A 1208 -6.66 37.91 -4.47
C ASP A 1208 -5.37 37.19 -4.85
N ARG A 1209 -4.31 37.95 -5.10
CA ARG A 1209 -2.99 37.40 -5.50
C ARG A 1209 -3.05 36.42 -6.67
N GLN A 1210 -3.96 36.64 -7.60
CA GLN A 1210 -4.08 35.83 -8.81
C GLN A 1210 -3.12 36.32 -9.90
N THR A 1211 -2.26 35.43 -10.38
CA THR A 1211 -1.47 35.64 -11.60
C THR A 1211 -2.29 35.31 -12.85
N ARG A 1212 -2.42 36.26 -13.79
CA ARG A 1212 -3.06 36.03 -15.10
C ARG A 1212 -2.06 36.26 -16.23
N ALA A 1213 -2.09 35.38 -17.23
CA ALA A 1213 -1.20 35.43 -18.39
C ALA A 1213 -1.89 35.96 -19.65
N PHE A 1214 -1.17 36.76 -20.45
CA PHE A 1214 -1.69 37.43 -21.64
C PHE A 1214 -0.72 37.32 -22.82
N THR A 1215 -1.16 36.75 -23.93
CA THR A 1215 -0.33 36.66 -25.15
C THR A 1215 -0.16 38.03 -25.80
N VAL A 1216 1.07 38.40 -26.16
CA VAL A 1216 1.34 39.68 -26.84
C VAL A 1216 0.81 39.60 -28.27
N ARG A 1217 -0.14 40.47 -28.62
CA ARG A 1217 -0.83 40.41 -29.92
C ARG A 1217 0.07 40.71 -31.13
N SER A 1218 1.02 41.63 -30.97
CA SER A 1218 1.95 42.04 -32.02
C SER A 1218 3.38 42.11 -31.46
N PRO A 1219 4.00 40.96 -31.15
CA PRO A 1219 5.30 40.91 -30.50
C PRO A 1219 6.38 41.45 -31.42
N GLY A 1220 7.33 42.19 -30.87
CA GLY A 1220 8.50 42.69 -31.57
C GLY A 1220 9.71 42.74 -30.63
N THR A 1221 10.89 42.97 -31.19
CA THR A 1221 12.14 43.04 -30.41
C THR A 1221 12.38 44.50 -30.01
N TYR A 1222 12.45 44.76 -28.70
CA TYR A 1222 12.62 46.12 -28.16
C TYR A 1222 13.56 46.10 -26.95
N GLY A 1223 14.25 47.22 -26.70
CA GLY A 1223 15.14 47.39 -25.55
C GLY A 1223 14.48 48.08 -24.35
N LYS A 1224 13.24 48.55 -24.51
CA LYS A 1224 12.44 49.17 -23.46
C LYS A 1224 10.99 48.75 -23.60
N TYR A 1225 10.37 48.37 -22.51
CA TYR A 1225 8.96 48.02 -22.43
C TYR A 1225 8.28 48.87 -21.34
N ARG A 1226 6.98 49.11 -21.50
CA ARG A 1226 6.15 49.65 -20.42
C ARG A 1226 4.71 49.17 -20.51
N LEU A 1227 4.07 49.05 -19.36
CA LEU A 1227 2.65 48.74 -19.20
C LEU A 1227 1.92 50.02 -18.76
N VAL A 1228 1.16 50.64 -19.66
CA VAL A 1228 0.40 51.86 -19.35
C VAL A 1228 -1.03 51.47 -18.98
N LEU A 1229 -1.44 51.71 -17.74
CA LEU A 1229 -2.77 51.35 -17.24
C LEU A 1229 -3.80 52.43 -17.62
N ASP A 1230 -5.05 52.04 -17.82
CA ASP A 1230 -6.13 53.00 -18.13
C ASP A 1230 -6.49 53.91 -16.92
N GLY A 1231 -5.99 53.59 -15.72
CA GLY A 1231 -6.12 54.36 -14.47
C GLY A 1231 -5.13 53.89 -13.39
N GLU A 1232 -5.16 54.50 -12.20
CA GLU A 1232 -4.40 54.00 -11.06
C GLU A 1232 -4.96 52.64 -10.60
N ALA A 1233 -4.07 51.66 -10.41
CA ALA A 1233 -4.41 50.34 -9.92
C ALA A 1233 -3.28 49.80 -9.03
N VAL A 1234 -3.56 48.74 -8.28
CA VAL A 1234 -2.57 48.07 -7.44
C VAL A 1234 -2.22 46.71 -8.06
N VAL A 1235 -0.93 46.48 -8.27
CA VAL A 1235 -0.38 45.26 -8.89
C VAL A 1235 0.63 44.67 -7.93
N ALA A 1236 0.62 43.34 -7.78
CA ALA A 1236 1.65 42.62 -7.04
C ALA A 1236 2.88 42.43 -7.93
N GLU A 1237 2.79 41.63 -8.99
CA GLU A 1237 3.94 41.31 -9.85
C GLU A 1237 3.60 41.49 -11.33
N VAL A 1238 4.60 41.78 -12.17
CA VAL A 1238 4.49 41.76 -13.65
C VAL A 1238 5.69 41.04 -14.24
N GLU A 1239 5.46 40.02 -15.06
CA GLU A 1239 6.53 39.34 -15.84
C GLU A 1239 6.38 39.63 -17.33
N LEU A 1240 7.50 39.67 -18.07
CA LEU A 1240 7.54 39.65 -19.52
C LEU A 1240 8.27 38.39 -19.99
N LEU A 1241 7.55 37.46 -20.60
CA LEU A 1241 8.07 36.16 -21.00
C LEU A 1241 8.55 36.19 -22.46
N ALA A 1242 9.78 35.74 -22.70
CA ALA A 1242 10.42 35.76 -24.02
C ALA A 1242 11.03 34.42 -24.45
#